data_AF-A0AAE6W254-F1
#
_entry.id   AF-A0AAE6W254-F1
#
_cell.length_a   1.000
_cell.length_b   1.000
_cell.length_c   1.000
_cell.angle_alpha   90.00
_cell.angle_beta   90.00
_cell.angle_gamma   90.00
#
_symmetry.space_group_name_H-M   'P 1'
#
loop_
_entity.id
_entity.type
_entity.pdbx_description
1 polymer ?
#
loop_
_entity_poly.entity_id
_entity_poly.type
_entity_poly.pdbx_seq_one_letter_code
_entity_poly.pdbx_strand_id
1 'polypeptide(L)'
;MSAKAPSPAPPKKPKPVPERFQVAKTTLWFDRIMTKTIIGGGFTVIVAVFGILFFLLAVTIPLFQGADVEERQHLAPSAPVQGTWGLDPSGTLPFVYDNGKNVFFLDKATGNLNPAPVSLPDGETVCAHSYDSSLAAYAIATESGKAGLISVHSGLNIHGQANAHGPDKAGTETSPLYPLTESGSVPGRISRIAYADAGERKIFTATAETEQGPRLLLMTLEESRSLLHEGELAPSGFHDLTDQLEGRPAALLPGASGDSLVIATDTDKLLYFSYDEDGETWVKRQTIPSPLGSGEKMTSVNWLFGDMSLVIGGDKGSLKIFSLYPHPRPDGPAVRLFGQTRQFPPLDGPVQHYAASGINRSFLVSTPRELRLCYGTTADVRWNSDPLEFTPVQLAANTEFSSAIAVDAGGKVHFFSMEDRHPEAGSKALAGKIWYEGYDSPKWLWQSVGGTDDYESKLSLMPLVFGTLKGTLYALVFAVPVAVMAAIYTAHFMAPSVKRVVKPVMEIMASLPSVVLGFFGALYLAPRMEDKVPALLCMAVLIPGLAALIAWFWTTRPAAWRNKFSRGVEYIVMTPVILLCAWFCWEYLGYWLEQPLISLCRGVMGLWGAGDFQAASFADLWRNGFGMPYEQRNSLVVGFIMGFAVIPVIFTISEDALSNVPPSLIAASEALGASRWQMVRTVVLPVASAGIFSALMIGLGRAVGETMIVLMATGNTPIMDWNIFNGMRTLSANIATELPEAAQDSTHYRVLFLGGLILFSMTFILNTLAEIVRQRLRKRFNVI
;
A
#
# COMPACT_ATOMS: atom_id res chain seq x y z
N MET A 1 -68.74 75.48 -2.19
CA MET A 1 -67.72 75.67 -3.24
C MET A 1 -66.59 74.66 -2.98
N SER A 2 -66.49 73.64 -3.83
CA SER A 2 -65.46 72.58 -3.73
C SER A 2 -64.24 73.00 -4.54
N ALA A 3 -63.08 73.21 -3.89
CA ALA A 3 -61.83 73.52 -4.56
C ALA A 3 -61.15 72.22 -5.02
N LYS A 4 -61.04 72.04 -6.34
CA LYS A 4 -60.33 70.93 -7.00
C LYS A 4 -58.83 70.99 -6.67
N ALA A 5 -58.29 69.89 -6.15
CA ALA A 5 -56.85 69.65 -6.10
C ALA A 5 -56.28 69.48 -7.51
N PRO A 6 -55.06 69.99 -7.82
CA PRO A 6 -54.46 69.83 -9.13
C PRO A 6 -53.93 68.40 -9.32
N SER A 7 -54.18 67.83 -10.50
CA SER A 7 -53.67 66.53 -10.96
C SER A 7 -52.13 66.50 -10.96
N PRO A 8 -51.48 65.37 -10.58
CA PRO A 8 -50.04 65.24 -10.71
C PRO A 8 -49.63 65.26 -12.18
N ALA A 9 -48.55 66.00 -12.47
CA ALA A 9 -47.96 66.07 -13.81
C ALA A 9 -47.43 64.69 -14.24
N PRO A 10 -47.52 64.34 -15.55
CA PRO A 10 -46.99 63.08 -16.05
C PRO A 10 -45.47 63.02 -15.83
N PRO A 11 -44.90 61.83 -15.54
CA PRO A 11 -43.46 61.68 -15.33
C PRO A 11 -42.71 62.13 -16.59
N LYS A 12 -41.80 63.10 -16.41
CA LYS A 12 -40.86 63.51 -17.47
C LYS A 12 -40.12 62.27 -17.98
N LYS A 13 -40.21 62.00 -19.28
CA LYS A 13 -39.36 60.99 -19.94
C LYS A 13 -37.89 61.29 -19.58
N PRO A 14 -37.09 60.29 -19.17
CA PRO A 14 -35.69 60.51 -18.86
C PRO A 14 -34.99 61.12 -20.08
N LYS A 15 -34.22 62.19 -19.86
CA LYS A 15 -33.42 62.83 -20.91
C LYS A 15 -32.50 61.77 -21.53
N PRO A 16 -32.37 61.70 -22.87
CA PRO A 16 -31.39 60.80 -23.48
C PRO A 16 -30.00 61.15 -22.95
N VAL A 17 -29.26 60.11 -22.58
CA VAL A 17 -27.89 60.21 -22.04
C VAL A 17 -27.03 61.01 -23.05
N PRO A 18 -26.21 61.99 -22.61
CA PRO A 18 -25.36 62.75 -23.52
C PRO A 18 -24.45 61.83 -24.37
N GLU A 19 -24.25 62.14 -25.64
CA GLU A 19 -23.39 61.37 -26.58
C GLU A 19 -21.96 61.12 -26.07
N ARG A 20 -21.51 61.87 -25.05
CA ARG A 20 -20.26 61.66 -24.29
C ARG A 20 -20.10 60.24 -23.70
N PHE A 21 -21.17 59.47 -23.57
CA PHE A 21 -21.13 58.09 -23.03
C PHE A 21 -21.36 57.00 -24.08
N GLN A 22 -21.25 57.30 -25.38
CA GLN A 22 -21.19 56.25 -26.40
C GLN A 22 -19.82 55.58 -26.37
N VAL A 23 -19.77 54.37 -25.82
CA VAL A 23 -18.58 53.52 -25.80
C VAL A 23 -18.08 53.35 -27.24
N ALA A 24 -16.78 53.61 -27.48
CA ALA A 24 -16.21 53.52 -28.81
C ALA A 24 -16.46 52.12 -29.42
N LYS A 25 -16.77 52.06 -30.72
CA LYS A 25 -17.02 50.79 -31.43
C LYS A 25 -15.84 49.81 -31.30
N THR A 26 -14.62 50.34 -31.21
CA THR A 26 -13.39 49.57 -30.96
C THR A 26 -13.39 48.90 -29.59
N THR A 27 -13.79 49.61 -28.53
CA THR A 27 -13.93 49.06 -27.17
C THR A 27 -15.01 47.97 -27.12
N LEU A 28 -16.17 48.19 -27.76
CA LEU A 28 -17.23 47.16 -27.84
C LEU A 28 -16.80 45.91 -28.63
N TRP A 29 -16.01 46.09 -29.68
CA TRP A 29 -15.46 44.97 -30.45
C TRP A 29 -14.42 44.19 -29.64
N PHE A 30 -13.51 44.90 -28.96
CA PHE A 30 -12.50 44.31 -28.07
C PHE A 30 -13.16 43.57 -26.91
N ASP A 31 -14.19 44.15 -26.28
CA ASP A 31 -14.96 43.52 -25.19
C ASP A 31 -15.64 42.22 -25.63
N ARG A 32 -16.21 42.19 -26.84
CA ARG A 32 -16.78 40.97 -27.43
C ARG A 32 -15.72 39.90 -27.69
N ILE A 33 -14.55 40.29 -28.20
CA ILE A 33 -13.44 39.36 -28.41
C ILE A 33 -12.98 38.80 -27.07
N MET A 34 -12.71 39.67 -26.09
CA MET A 34 -12.26 39.25 -24.76
C MET A 34 -13.27 38.33 -24.09
N THR A 35 -14.57 38.64 -24.17
CA THR A 35 -15.62 37.77 -23.64
C THR A 35 -15.60 36.39 -24.29
N LYS A 36 -15.49 36.33 -25.63
CA LYS A 36 -15.39 35.04 -26.35
C LYS A 36 -14.10 34.29 -26.00
N THR A 37 -12.98 34.99 -25.85
CA THR A 37 -11.70 34.38 -25.45
C THR A 37 -11.75 33.84 -24.04
N ILE A 38 -12.36 34.55 -23.08
CA ILE A 38 -12.53 34.08 -21.69
C ILE A 38 -13.43 32.85 -21.64
N ILE A 39 -14.57 32.87 -22.35
CA ILE A 39 -15.48 31.71 -22.43
C ILE A 39 -14.78 30.52 -23.09
N GLY A 40 -14.09 30.75 -24.22
CA GLY A 40 -13.34 29.72 -24.93
C GLY A 40 -12.23 29.13 -24.08
N GLY A 41 -11.44 29.97 -23.40
CA GLY A 41 -10.40 29.54 -22.47
C GLY A 41 -10.97 28.73 -21.30
N GLY A 42 -12.08 29.18 -20.72
CA GLY A 42 -12.78 28.44 -19.66
C GLY A 42 -13.26 27.06 -20.13
N PHE A 43 -13.82 26.97 -21.33
CA PHE A 43 -14.21 25.69 -21.93
C PHE A 43 -13.00 24.76 -22.16
N THR A 44 -11.88 25.29 -22.68
CA THR A 44 -10.65 24.51 -22.86
C THR A 44 -10.10 23.97 -21.55
N VAL A 45 -10.12 24.74 -20.46
CA VAL A 45 -9.71 24.27 -19.13
C VAL A 45 -10.59 23.11 -18.66
N ILE A 46 -11.91 23.21 -18.84
CA ILE A 46 -12.86 22.14 -18.50
C ILE A 46 -12.53 20.87 -19.30
N VAL A 47 -12.35 21.00 -20.63
CA VAL A 47 -11.97 19.88 -21.50
C VAL A 47 -10.65 19.25 -21.05
N ALA A 48 -9.64 20.06 -20.70
CA ALA A 48 -8.36 19.55 -20.21
C ALA A 48 -8.50 18.79 -18.88
N VAL A 49 -9.28 19.32 -17.92
CA VAL A 49 -9.55 18.65 -16.63
C VAL A 49 -10.26 17.31 -16.83
N PHE A 50 -11.30 17.26 -17.68
CA PHE A 50 -11.97 16.01 -18.02
C PHE A 50 -11.07 15.06 -18.81
N GLY A 51 -10.18 15.58 -19.67
CA GLY A 51 -9.18 14.80 -20.39
C GLY A 51 -8.18 14.13 -19.44
N ILE A 52 -7.68 14.87 -18.45
CA ILE A 52 -6.82 14.31 -17.38
C ILE A 52 -7.59 13.24 -16.61
N LEU A 53 -8.83 13.51 -16.20
CA LEU A 53 -9.66 12.53 -15.49
C LEU A 53 -9.87 11.25 -16.32
N PHE A 54 -10.20 11.39 -17.60
CA PHE A 54 -10.36 10.25 -18.51
C PHE A 54 -9.07 9.45 -18.65
N PHE A 55 -7.93 10.12 -18.81
CA PHE A 55 -6.63 9.47 -18.86
C PHE A 55 -6.32 8.70 -17.58
N LEU A 56 -6.53 9.31 -16.40
CA LEU A 56 -6.35 8.65 -15.11
C LEU A 56 -7.26 7.42 -14.97
N LEU A 57 -8.52 7.51 -15.39
CA LEU A 57 -9.44 6.37 -15.40
C LEU A 57 -8.98 5.27 -16.35
N ALA A 58 -8.60 5.61 -17.58
CA ALA A 58 -8.16 4.64 -18.58
C ALA A 58 -6.92 3.84 -18.12
N VAL A 59 -5.97 4.50 -17.45
CA VAL A 59 -4.76 3.84 -16.94
C VAL A 59 -5.07 2.92 -15.75
N THR A 60 -6.09 3.23 -14.95
CA THR A 60 -6.38 2.56 -13.67
C THR A 60 -7.44 1.46 -13.75
N ILE A 61 -8.35 1.50 -14.73
CA ILE A 61 -9.37 0.45 -14.93
C ILE A 61 -8.79 -0.97 -14.98
N PRO A 62 -7.65 -1.24 -15.67
CA PRO A 62 -7.07 -2.58 -15.74
C PRO A 62 -6.73 -3.19 -14.36
N LEU A 63 -6.49 -2.38 -13.32
CA LEU A 63 -6.21 -2.87 -11.96
C LEU A 63 -7.38 -3.62 -11.32
N PHE A 64 -8.59 -3.45 -11.85
CA PHE A 64 -9.81 -4.03 -11.31
C PHE A 64 -10.42 -5.12 -12.21
N GLN A 65 -9.76 -5.43 -13.32
CA GLN A 65 -10.18 -6.51 -14.22
C GLN A 65 -9.68 -7.85 -13.67
N GLY A 66 -10.46 -8.91 -13.91
CA GLY A 66 -10.05 -10.29 -13.61
C GLY A 66 -9.07 -10.84 -14.65
N ALA A 67 -8.71 -12.11 -14.50
CA ALA A 67 -7.92 -12.82 -15.48
C ALA A 67 -8.76 -13.15 -16.72
N ASP A 68 -8.15 -13.07 -17.89
CA ASP A 68 -8.71 -13.56 -19.15
C ASP A 68 -8.15 -14.96 -19.42
N VAL A 69 -9.03 -15.95 -19.54
CA VAL A 69 -8.63 -17.35 -19.75
C VAL A 69 -9.46 -17.95 -20.86
N GLU A 70 -8.79 -18.36 -21.93
CA GLU A 70 -9.40 -18.93 -23.12
C GLU A 70 -8.90 -20.34 -23.37
N GLU A 71 -9.81 -21.29 -23.62
CA GLU A 71 -9.46 -22.59 -24.17
C GLU A 71 -9.20 -22.46 -25.66
N ARG A 72 -7.93 -22.56 -26.09
CA ARG A 72 -7.55 -22.34 -27.48
C ARG A 72 -7.69 -23.59 -28.35
N GLN A 73 -7.38 -24.74 -27.79
CA GLN A 73 -7.29 -25.99 -28.53
C GLN A 73 -7.47 -27.17 -27.59
N HIS A 74 -7.97 -28.28 -28.12
CA HIS A 74 -7.90 -29.57 -27.47
C HIS A 74 -7.35 -30.60 -28.45
N LEU A 75 -6.43 -31.44 -28.00
CA LEU A 75 -5.79 -32.47 -28.82
C LEU A 75 -5.96 -33.82 -28.15
N ALA A 76 -6.41 -34.81 -28.91
CA ALA A 76 -6.27 -36.21 -28.51
C ALA A 76 -4.91 -36.69 -29.03
N PRO A 77 -3.96 -37.07 -28.15
CA PRO A 77 -2.68 -37.63 -28.57
C PRO A 77 -2.90 -38.85 -29.47
N SER A 78 -2.03 -39.01 -30.48
CA SER A 78 -2.11 -40.10 -31.46
C SER A 78 -2.05 -41.51 -30.83
N ALA A 79 -1.44 -41.61 -29.65
CA ALA A 79 -1.46 -42.79 -28.79
C ALA A 79 -1.63 -42.34 -27.32
N PRO A 80 -2.49 -43.00 -26.53
CA PRO A 80 -2.64 -42.66 -25.12
C PRO A 80 -1.37 -43.06 -24.35
N VAL A 81 -0.65 -42.07 -23.82
CA VAL A 81 0.46 -42.30 -22.90
C VAL A 81 -0.01 -41.95 -21.49
N GLN A 82 -0.05 -42.97 -20.64
CA GLN A 82 -0.28 -42.77 -19.21
C GLN A 82 1.03 -42.28 -18.59
N GLY A 83 0.97 -41.18 -17.86
CA GLY A 83 2.15 -40.56 -17.30
C GLY A 83 1.84 -39.25 -16.60
N THR A 84 2.86 -38.66 -16.00
CA THR A 84 2.75 -37.32 -15.41
C THR A 84 3.04 -36.30 -16.50
N TRP A 85 2.06 -35.46 -16.79
CA TRP A 85 2.18 -34.34 -17.69
C TRP A 85 2.89 -33.13 -17.06
N GLY A 86 3.67 -32.44 -17.86
CA GLY A 86 4.30 -31.18 -17.55
C GLY A 86 4.17 -30.22 -18.72
N LEU A 87 4.48 -28.96 -18.46
CA LEU A 87 4.51 -27.92 -19.47
C LEU A 87 5.86 -27.23 -19.41
N ASP A 88 6.48 -27.00 -20.57
CA ASP A 88 7.76 -26.33 -20.60
C ASP A 88 7.64 -24.87 -20.14
N PRO A 89 8.75 -24.22 -19.71
CA PRO A 89 8.70 -22.85 -19.22
C PRO A 89 8.05 -21.85 -20.19
N SER A 90 8.16 -22.08 -21.50
CA SER A 90 7.55 -21.22 -22.53
C SER A 90 6.05 -21.43 -22.72
N GLY A 91 5.47 -22.52 -22.19
CA GLY A 91 4.07 -22.88 -22.38
C GLY A 91 3.73 -23.47 -23.77
N THR A 92 4.73 -23.69 -24.62
CA THR A 92 4.52 -24.07 -26.03
C THR A 92 4.57 -25.57 -26.28
N LEU A 93 5.35 -26.32 -25.50
CA LEU A 93 5.68 -27.73 -25.69
C LEU A 93 5.32 -28.54 -24.43
N PRO A 94 4.13 -29.13 -24.39
CA PRO A 94 3.75 -30.07 -23.33
C PRO A 94 4.57 -31.35 -23.44
N PHE A 95 4.82 -31.97 -22.30
CA PHE A 95 5.50 -33.24 -22.26
C PHE A 95 4.87 -34.17 -21.23
N VAL A 96 5.04 -35.47 -21.41
CA VAL A 96 4.56 -36.49 -20.50
C VAL A 96 5.67 -37.49 -20.21
N TYR A 97 5.88 -37.79 -18.94
CA TYR A 97 6.80 -38.83 -18.50
C TYR A 97 6.04 -40.15 -18.33
N ASP A 98 6.42 -41.20 -19.05
CA ASP A 98 5.71 -42.50 -19.11
C ASP A 98 6.05 -43.46 -17.96
N ASN A 99 6.74 -42.97 -16.92
CA ASN A 99 7.31 -43.75 -15.82
C ASN A 99 8.32 -44.81 -16.28
N GLY A 100 8.83 -44.69 -17.51
CA GLY A 100 9.77 -45.59 -18.13
C GLY A 100 11.07 -44.87 -18.46
N LYS A 101 11.56 -45.09 -19.68
CA LYS A 101 12.84 -44.54 -20.17
C LYS A 101 12.65 -43.35 -21.10
N ASN A 102 11.43 -42.82 -21.28
CA ASN A 102 11.19 -41.74 -22.24
C ASN A 102 10.32 -40.64 -21.65
N VAL A 103 10.63 -39.41 -22.00
CA VAL A 103 9.70 -38.29 -21.92
C VAL A 103 9.19 -38.04 -23.33
N PHE A 104 7.87 -37.96 -23.51
CA PHE A 104 7.27 -37.70 -24.81
C PHE A 104 6.86 -36.23 -24.90
N PHE A 105 7.33 -35.53 -25.92
CA PHE A 105 6.88 -34.17 -26.24
C PHE A 105 5.68 -34.24 -27.18
N LEU A 106 4.61 -33.51 -26.84
CA LEU A 106 3.41 -33.41 -27.66
C LEU A 106 3.54 -32.25 -28.65
N ASP A 107 3.58 -32.57 -29.94
CA ASP A 107 3.50 -31.56 -31.00
C ASP A 107 2.05 -31.06 -31.14
N LYS A 108 1.83 -29.76 -30.86
CA LYS A 108 0.52 -29.12 -30.95
C LYS A 108 -0.08 -29.09 -32.37
N ALA A 109 0.75 -29.13 -33.41
CA ALA A 109 0.30 -29.08 -34.80
C ALA A 109 -0.15 -30.44 -35.31
N THR A 110 0.60 -31.50 -34.97
CA THR A 110 0.36 -32.85 -35.51
C THR A 110 -0.34 -33.79 -34.53
N GLY A 111 -0.32 -33.50 -33.23
CA GLY A 111 -0.79 -34.42 -32.18
C GLY A 111 0.11 -35.64 -31.98
N ASN A 112 1.29 -35.65 -32.60
CA ASN A 112 2.28 -36.72 -32.46
C ASN A 112 3.06 -36.56 -31.15
N LEU A 113 3.44 -37.70 -30.59
CA LEU A 113 4.29 -37.79 -29.40
C LEU A 113 5.71 -38.15 -29.83
N ASN A 114 6.63 -37.20 -29.68
CA ASN A 114 8.04 -37.39 -30.02
C ASN A 114 8.80 -37.86 -28.77
N PRO A 115 9.38 -39.08 -28.78
CA PRO A 115 10.12 -39.58 -27.62
C PRO A 115 11.48 -38.89 -27.47
N ALA A 116 11.80 -38.49 -26.25
CA ALA A 116 13.12 -38.09 -25.80
C ALA A 116 13.61 -39.11 -24.75
N PRO A 117 14.71 -39.83 -25.02
CA PRO A 117 15.20 -40.88 -24.13
C PRO A 117 15.84 -40.29 -22.87
N VAL A 118 15.42 -40.81 -21.72
CA VAL A 118 15.99 -40.52 -20.40
C VAL A 118 17.23 -41.40 -20.21
N SER A 119 18.37 -40.76 -19.95
CA SER A 119 19.65 -41.45 -19.75
C SER A 119 19.80 -41.89 -18.29
N LEU A 120 19.26 -43.06 -17.94
CA LEU A 120 19.46 -43.69 -16.64
C LEU A 120 20.66 -44.66 -16.67
N PRO A 121 21.45 -44.77 -15.57
CA PRO A 121 22.50 -45.78 -15.46
C PRO A 121 21.98 -47.21 -15.63
N ASP A 122 22.81 -48.11 -16.18
CA ASP A 122 22.43 -49.49 -16.47
C ASP A 122 21.92 -50.23 -15.23
N GLY A 123 20.71 -50.79 -15.33
CA GLY A 123 20.05 -51.56 -14.26
C GLY A 123 19.17 -50.74 -13.31
N GLU A 124 19.09 -49.42 -13.47
CA GLU A 124 18.20 -48.56 -12.68
C GLU A 124 16.81 -48.44 -13.32
N THR A 125 15.77 -48.57 -12.51
CA THR A 125 14.35 -48.43 -12.87
C THR A 125 13.70 -47.43 -11.93
N VAL A 126 12.90 -46.51 -12.46
CA VAL A 126 12.19 -45.50 -11.64
C VAL A 126 10.98 -46.15 -10.97
N CYS A 127 10.87 -45.97 -9.65
CA CYS A 127 9.79 -46.54 -8.84
C CYS A 127 8.80 -45.50 -8.31
N ALA A 128 9.24 -44.25 -8.14
CA ALA A 128 8.41 -43.11 -7.76
C ALA A 128 8.94 -41.83 -8.39
N HIS A 129 8.04 -40.89 -8.69
CA HIS A 129 8.39 -39.59 -9.27
C HIS A 129 7.39 -38.50 -8.87
N SER A 130 7.82 -37.24 -8.97
CA SER A 130 6.98 -36.06 -8.81
C SER A 130 7.44 -34.96 -9.77
N TYR A 131 6.50 -34.22 -10.34
CA TYR A 131 6.79 -33.12 -11.25
C TYR A 131 6.85 -31.78 -10.51
N ASP A 132 7.87 -30.99 -10.82
CA ASP A 132 8.00 -29.60 -10.38
C ASP A 132 7.95 -28.66 -11.58
N SER A 133 6.94 -27.79 -11.62
CA SER A 133 6.72 -26.84 -12.71
C SER A 133 7.71 -25.66 -12.70
N SER A 134 8.29 -25.32 -11.55
CA SER A 134 9.27 -24.23 -11.45
C SER A 134 10.60 -24.63 -12.06
N LEU A 135 11.01 -25.89 -11.88
CA LEU A 135 12.25 -26.45 -12.40
C LEU A 135 12.09 -27.11 -13.77
N ALA A 136 10.84 -27.30 -14.23
CA ALA A 136 10.51 -28.14 -15.37
C ALA A 136 11.20 -29.52 -15.30
N ALA A 137 11.18 -30.13 -14.11
CA ALA A 137 11.92 -31.35 -13.81
C ALA A 137 11.07 -32.38 -13.06
N TYR A 138 11.42 -33.65 -13.22
CA TYR A 138 10.86 -34.74 -12.43
C TYR A 138 11.86 -35.18 -11.36
N ALA A 139 11.50 -35.03 -10.09
CA ALA A 139 12.18 -35.73 -9.01
C ALA A 139 11.88 -37.22 -9.17
N ILE A 140 12.91 -38.06 -9.20
CA ILE A 140 12.78 -39.51 -9.39
C ILE A 140 13.49 -40.28 -8.29
N ALA A 141 12.91 -41.41 -7.92
CA ALA A 141 13.52 -42.42 -7.07
C ALA A 141 13.63 -43.74 -7.85
N THR A 142 14.72 -44.48 -7.65
CA THR A 142 14.96 -45.76 -8.31
C THR A 142 14.71 -46.96 -7.39
N GLU A 143 14.50 -48.14 -7.97
CA GLU A 143 14.36 -49.39 -7.21
C GLU A 143 15.60 -49.76 -6.41
N SER A 144 16.79 -49.26 -6.79
CA SER A 144 18.02 -49.46 -6.02
C SER A 144 18.12 -48.55 -4.77
N GLY A 145 17.18 -47.61 -4.59
CA GLY A 145 17.17 -46.68 -3.46
C GLY A 145 17.95 -45.39 -3.68
N LYS A 146 18.14 -44.98 -4.94
CA LYS A 146 18.76 -43.69 -5.28
C LYS A 146 17.72 -42.66 -5.71
N ALA A 147 18.06 -41.38 -5.62
CA ALA A 147 17.24 -40.26 -6.04
C ALA A 147 18.02 -39.30 -6.95
N GLY A 148 17.30 -38.63 -7.85
CA GLY A 148 17.83 -37.60 -8.73
C GLY A 148 16.73 -36.83 -9.44
N LEU A 149 17.13 -36.05 -10.44
CA LEU A 149 16.24 -35.24 -11.27
C LEU A 149 16.35 -35.64 -12.73
N ILE A 150 15.21 -35.66 -13.41
CA ILE A 150 15.13 -35.62 -14.86
C ILE A 150 14.68 -34.20 -15.24
N SER A 151 15.62 -33.35 -15.62
CA SER A 151 15.36 -32.02 -16.12
C SER A 151 14.89 -32.09 -17.57
N VAL A 152 13.78 -31.44 -17.90
CA VAL A 152 13.24 -31.40 -19.25
C VAL A 152 13.53 -30.04 -19.86
N HIS A 153 14.27 -30.02 -20.97
CA HIS A 153 14.54 -28.80 -21.72
C HIS A 153 13.81 -28.84 -23.06
N SER A 154 13.00 -27.82 -23.35
CA SER A 154 12.28 -27.72 -24.63
C SER A 154 13.13 -27.11 -25.76
N GLY A 155 14.36 -26.70 -25.47
CA GLY A 155 15.17 -25.91 -26.41
C GLY A 155 14.72 -24.45 -26.52
N LEU A 156 13.71 -24.05 -25.73
CA LEU A 156 13.17 -22.70 -25.66
C LEU A 156 13.44 -22.09 -24.29
N ASN A 157 13.61 -20.77 -24.26
CA ASN A 157 13.58 -19.99 -23.03
C ASN A 157 12.13 -19.62 -22.67
N ILE A 158 11.98 -18.93 -21.55
CA ILE A 158 10.67 -18.52 -21.03
C ILE A 158 9.87 -17.67 -22.05
N HIS A 159 10.55 -16.89 -22.89
CA HIS A 159 9.93 -16.09 -23.96
C HIS A 159 9.71 -16.86 -25.27
N GLY A 160 9.89 -18.18 -25.29
CA GLY A 160 9.72 -19.01 -26.48
C GLY A 160 10.80 -18.80 -27.54
N GLN A 161 11.94 -18.21 -27.19
CA GLN A 161 13.11 -18.09 -28.06
C GLN A 161 14.07 -19.26 -27.86
N ALA A 162 14.84 -19.59 -28.89
CA ALA A 162 15.90 -20.59 -28.82
C ALA A 162 16.83 -20.36 -27.62
N ASN A 163 16.92 -21.33 -26.71
CA ASN A 163 17.91 -21.31 -25.63
C ASN A 163 19.25 -21.91 -26.10
N ALA A 164 20.23 -22.05 -25.20
CA ALA A 164 21.55 -22.60 -25.53
C ALA A 164 21.52 -24.03 -26.12
N HIS A 165 20.47 -24.80 -25.85
CA HIS A 165 20.27 -26.13 -26.45
C HIS A 165 19.73 -26.01 -27.89
N GLY A 166 18.94 -24.97 -28.19
CA GLY A 166 18.31 -24.70 -29.48
C GLY A 166 16.97 -25.41 -29.65
N PRO A 167 16.04 -24.88 -30.47
CA PRO A 167 14.65 -25.37 -30.59
C PRO A 167 14.55 -26.79 -31.17
N ASP A 168 15.58 -27.24 -31.88
CA ASP A 168 15.68 -28.60 -32.43
C ASP A 168 16.24 -29.63 -31.43
N LYS A 169 16.55 -29.23 -30.18
CA LYS A 169 17.07 -30.11 -29.12
C LYS A 169 16.16 -30.12 -27.88
N ALA A 170 14.87 -30.33 -28.09
CA ALA A 170 14.02 -30.77 -26.99
C ALA A 170 14.55 -32.12 -26.47
N GLY A 171 14.75 -32.24 -25.16
CA GLY A 171 15.42 -33.39 -24.59
C GLY A 171 15.32 -33.44 -23.07
N THR A 172 16.02 -34.41 -22.50
CA THR A 172 16.07 -34.65 -21.06
C THR A 172 17.50 -34.79 -20.60
N GLU A 173 17.83 -34.13 -19.49
CA GLU A 173 19.10 -34.28 -18.79
C GLU A 173 18.83 -34.94 -17.44
N THR A 174 19.56 -36.01 -17.13
CA THR A 174 19.42 -36.72 -15.86
C THR A 174 20.57 -36.33 -14.95
N SER A 175 20.26 -35.84 -13.76
CA SER A 175 21.28 -35.53 -12.75
C SER A 175 21.97 -36.82 -12.28
N PRO A 176 23.16 -36.70 -11.66
CA PRO A 176 23.72 -37.83 -10.90
C PRO A 176 22.69 -38.38 -9.90
N LEU A 177 22.66 -39.70 -9.76
CA LEU A 177 21.80 -40.38 -8.81
C LEU A 177 22.53 -40.55 -7.48
N TYR A 178 21.94 -40.04 -6.41
CA TYR A 178 22.49 -40.09 -5.06
C TYR A 178 21.75 -41.14 -4.21
N PRO A 179 22.44 -41.91 -3.35
CA PRO A 179 21.77 -42.86 -2.45
C PRO A 179 20.88 -42.10 -1.46
N LEU A 180 19.66 -42.58 -1.17
CA LEU A 180 18.75 -41.92 -0.21
C LEU A 180 19.09 -42.20 1.26
N THR A 181 19.99 -43.15 1.53
CA THR A 181 20.42 -43.56 2.86
C THR A 181 21.94 -43.71 2.90
N GLU A 182 22.53 -43.59 4.08
CA GLU A 182 23.97 -43.78 4.28
C GLU A 182 24.44 -45.19 3.89
N SER A 183 23.60 -46.21 4.08
CA SER A 183 23.88 -47.60 3.68
C SER A 183 23.70 -47.87 2.18
N GLY A 184 23.17 -46.91 1.42
CA GLY A 184 22.86 -47.05 0.00
C GLY A 184 21.71 -48.00 -0.32
N SER A 185 21.06 -48.56 0.70
CA SER A 185 19.90 -49.45 0.56
C SER A 185 18.70 -48.86 1.30
N VAL A 186 17.55 -48.83 0.62
CA VAL A 186 16.29 -48.36 1.19
C VAL A 186 15.47 -49.58 1.61
N PRO A 187 15.07 -49.71 2.89
CA PRO A 187 14.15 -50.77 3.31
C PRO A 187 12.77 -50.50 2.71
N GLY A 188 12.26 -51.45 1.92
CA GLY A 188 10.93 -51.37 1.31
C GLY A 188 10.89 -50.72 -0.08
N ARG A 189 9.68 -50.59 -0.66
CA ARG A 189 9.48 -49.96 -1.97
C ARG A 189 9.18 -48.48 -1.81
N ILE A 190 9.94 -47.61 -2.47
CA ILE A 190 9.68 -46.17 -2.45
C ILE A 190 8.36 -45.90 -3.17
N SER A 191 7.42 -45.24 -2.50
CA SER A 191 6.09 -44.91 -3.02
C SER A 191 5.96 -43.46 -3.45
N ARG A 192 6.75 -42.55 -2.86
CA ARG A 192 6.71 -41.11 -3.13
C ARG A 192 8.09 -40.49 -3.02
N ILE A 193 8.32 -39.44 -3.79
CA ILE A 193 9.50 -38.58 -3.71
C ILE A 193 9.11 -37.13 -3.97
N ALA A 194 9.78 -36.20 -3.31
CA ALA A 194 9.69 -34.77 -3.54
C ALA A 194 11.10 -34.15 -3.46
N TYR A 195 11.27 -33.02 -4.12
CA TYR A 195 12.52 -32.30 -4.22
C TYR A 195 12.29 -30.81 -3.95
N ALA A 196 13.27 -30.14 -3.34
CA ALA A 196 13.34 -28.69 -3.28
C ALA A 196 14.79 -28.22 -3.53
N ASP A 197 14.91 -27.10 -4.22
CA ASP A 197 16.19 -26.44 -4.50
C ASP A 197 16.30 -25.13 -3.71
N ALA A 198 17.28 -25.06 -2.80
CA ALA A 198 17.59 -23.87 -2.01
C ALA A 198 18.95 -23.28 -2.38
N GLY A 199 19.38 -23.45 -3.63
CA GLY A 199 20.67 -22.99 -4.12
C GLY A 199 21.80 -23.88 -3.59
N GLU A 200 22.46 -23.46 -2.51
CA GLU A 200 23.59 -24.20 -1.93
C GLU A 200 23.16 -25.51 -1.27
N ARG A 201 21.92 -25.58 -0.78
CA ARG A 201 21.34 -26.78 -0.17
C ARG A 201 20.19 -27.30 -1.01
N LYS A 202 20.14 -28.61 -1.25
CA LYS A 202 19.07 -29.28 -1.99
C LYS A 202 18.50 -30.42 -1.16
N ILE A 203 17.18 -30.61 -1.18
CA ILE A 203 16.51 -31.60 -0.33
C ILE A 203 15.77 -32.60 -1.19
N PHE A 204 16.01 -33.88 -0.95
CA PHE A 204 15.15 -34.97 -1.40
C PHE A 204 14.43 -35.59 -0.22
N THR A 205 13.11 -35.70 -0.31
CA THR A 205 12.30 -36.40 0.70
C THR A 205 11.56 -37.54 0.03
N ALA A 206 11.63 -38.74 0.60
CA ALA A 206 11.01 -39.94 0.06
C ALA A 206 10.22 -40.70 1.14
N THR A 207 9.16 -41.38 0.72
CA THR A 207 8.41 -42.34 1.56
C THR A 207 8.65 -43.75 1.03
N ALA A 208 9.10 -44.65 1.90
CA ALA A 208 9.31 -46.06 1.59
C ALA A 208 8.29 -46.94 2.34
N GLU A 209 7.58 -47.78 1.61
CA GLU A 209 6.60 -48.71 2.18
C GLU A 209 7.31 -49.99 2.64
N THR A 210 7.29 -50.26 3.95
CA THR A 210 7.86 -51.46 4.56
C THR A 210 6.78 -52.33 5.21
N GLU A 211 7.11 -53.58 5.53
CA GLU A 211 6.20 -54.47 6.29
C GLU A 211 5.82 -53.91 7.67
N GLN A 212 6.67 -53.05 8.24
CA GLN A 212 6.47 -52.42 9.55
C GLN A 212 5.72 -51.07 9.47
N GLY A 213 5.40 -50.59 8.26
CA GLY A 213 4.76 -49.30 8.01
C GLY A 213 5.58 -48.38 7.08
N PRO A 214 5.06 -47.17 6.76
CA PRO A 214 5.78 -46.21 5.93
C PRO A 214 6.97 -45.63 6.68
N ARG A 215 8.13 -45.58 6.03
CA ARG A 215 9.32 -44.87 6.50
C ARG A 215 9.51 -43.57 5.75
N LEU A 216 9.90 -42.52 6.46
CA LEU A 216 10.12 -41.19 5.92
C LEU A 216 11.61 -40.88 5.91
N LEU A 217 12.19 -40.81 4.71
CA LEU A 217 13.61 -40.58 4.48
C LEU A 217 13.83 -39.18 3.93
N LEU A 218 14.83 -38.49 4.44
CA LEU A 218 15.26 -37.18 3.95
C LEU A 218 16.76 -37.21 3.70
N MET A 219 17.15 -36.78 2.51
CA MET A 219 18.54 -36.58 2.10
C MET A 219 18.76 -35.10 1.79
N THR A 220 19.81 -34.55 2.36
CA THR A 220 20.30 -33.20 2.04
C THR A 220 21.55 -33.31 1.18
N LEU A 221 21.60 -32.55 0.10
CA LEU A 221 22.79 -32.34 -0.70
C LEU A 221 23.28 -30.91 -0.48
N GLU A 222 24.59 -30.72 -0.40
CA GLU A 222 25.22 -29.39 -0.41
C GLU A 222 26.15 -29.24 -1.61
N GLU A 223 26.11 -28.05 -2.22
CA GLU A 223 26.94 -27.68 -3.34
C GLU A 223 28.23 -27.01 -2.82
N SER A 224 29.36 -27.71 -2.93
CA SER A 224 30.64 -27.14 -2.49
C SER A 224 31.19 -26.17 -3.54
N ARG A 225 31.14 -24.86 -3.28
CA ARG A 225 31.68 -23.85 -4.22
C ARG A 225 33.15 -23.54 -3.90
N SER A 226 34.03 -23.76 -4.89
CA SER A 226 35.43 -23.32 -4.85
C SER A 226 35.68 -22.23 -5.89
N LEU A 227 36.54 -21.25 -5.59
CA LEU A 227 36.85 -20.12 -6.49
C LEU A 227 37.43 -20.54 -7.86
N LEU A 228 37.86 -21.80 -8.01
CA LEU A 228 38.55 -22.33 -9.20
C LEU A 228 37.87 -23.55 -9.83
N HIS A 229 36.81 -24.12 -9.23
CA HIS A 229 36.12 -25.31 -9.74
C HIS A 229 34.60 -25.11 -9.71
N GLU A 230 33.91 -25.64 -10.72
CA GLU A 230 32.45 -25.80 -10.67
C GLU A 230 32.07 -26.65 -9.45
N GLY A 231 31.02 -26.24 -8.73
CA GLY A 231 30.67 -26.88 -7.47
C GLY A 231 30.14 -28.29 -7.67
N GLU A 232 30.73 -29.27 -7.00
CA GLU A 232 30.20 -30.63 -6.96
C GLU A 232 29.14 -30.75 -5.85
N LEU A 233 28.00 -31.34 -6.21
CA LEU A 233 26.95 -31.71 -5.28
C LEU A 233 27.31 -32.99 -4.56
N ALA A 234 27.40 -32.93 -3.24
CA ALA A 234 27.65 -34.07 -2.38
C ALA A 234 26.55 -34.21 -1.31
N PRO A 235 26.18 -35.44 -0.90
CA PRO A 235 25.32 -35.65 0.25
C PRO A 235 25.95 -35.07 1.52
N SER A 236 25.23 -34.18 2.20
CA SER A 236 25.64 -33.57 3.47
C SER A 236 25.00 -34.23 4.69
N GLY A 237 23.81 -34.84 4.53
CA GLY A 237 23.11 -35.51 5.63
C GLY A 237 22.00 -36.47 5.21
N PHE A 238 21.81 -37.51 6.02
CA PHE A 238 20.72 -38.48 5.90
C PHE A 238 19.91 -38.50 7.19
N HIS A 239 18.59 -38.32 7.09
CA HIS A 239 17.71 -38.27 8.25
C HIS A 239 16.52 -39.22 8.05
N ASP A 240 16.24 -40.04 9.06
CA ASP A 240 15.04 -40.87 9.16
C ASP A 240 14.07 -40.19 10.14
N LEU A 241 12.94 -39.69 9.63
CA LEU A 241 11.95 -38.94 10.40
C LEU A 241 10.73 -39.80 10.77
N THR A 242 10.83 -41.12 10.57
CA THR A 242 9.72 -42.07 10.79
C THR A 242 9.16 -42.01 12.21
N ASP A 243 10.01 -41.85 13.23
CA ASP A 243 9.58 -41.80 14.64
C ASP A 243 8.70 -40.59 14.97
N GLN A 244 8.78 -39.53 14.17
CA GLN A 244 8.00 -38.30 14.36
C GLN A 244 6.73 -38.25 13.51
N LEU A 245 6.50 -39.28 12.67
CA LEU A 245 5.41 -39.36 11.70
C LEU A 245 4.10 -39.87 12.34
N GLU A 246 2.98 -39.22 11.99
CA GLU A 246 1.65 -39.60 12.47
C GLU A 246 0.69 -39.85 11.30
N GLY A 247 0.53 -41.14 10.93
CA GLY A 247 -0.25 -41.55 9.76
C GLY A 247 0.61 -41.80 8.53
N ARG A 248 0.01 -42.19 7.41
CA ARG A 248 0.73 -42.44 6.15
C ARG A 248 0.90 -41.14 5.36
N PRO A 249 2.08 -40.81 4.82
CA PRO A 249 2.28 -39.61 4.01
C PRO A 249 1.45 -39.64 2.73
N ALA A 250 0.57 -38.66 2.58
CA ALA A 250 -0.24 -38.42 1.38
C ALA A 250 0.40 -37.37 0.45
N ALA A 251 1.13 -36.40 1.00
CA ALA A 251 1.90 -35.43 0.23
C ALA A 251 3.20 -35.04 0.98
N LEU A 252 4.28 -34.81 0.23
CA LEU A 252 5.59 -34.37 0.72
C LEU A 252 5.91 -33.03 0.07
N LEU A 253 6.20 -32.02 0.90
CA LEU A 253 6.37 -30.64 0.47
C LEU A 253 7.65 -30.08 1.13
N PRO A 254 8.84 -30.43 0.64
CA PRO A 254 10.07 -29.75 1.05
C PRO A 254 10.01 -28.29 0.59
N GLY A 255 10.50 -27.35 1.39
CA GLY A 255 10.54 -25.92 1.03
C GLY A 255 11.83 -25.55 0.31
N ALA A 256 11.73 -24.62 -0.64
CA ALA A 256 12.83 -24.07 -1.42
C ALA A 256 13.81 -23.21 -0.60
N SER A 257 13.53 -22.96 0.68
CA SER A 257 14.52 -22.39 1.62
C SER A 257 15.52 -23.43 2.13
N GLY A 258 15.28 -24.73 1.93
CA GLY A 258 16.21 -25.78 2.34
C GLY A 258 16.23 -26.05 3.84
N ASP A 259 15.27 -25.50 4.60
CA ASP A 259 15.17 -25.60 6.06
C ASP A 259 13.77 -26.01 6.53
N SER A 260 12.84 -26.30 5.62
CA SER A 260 11.45 -26.60 5.93
C SER A 260 10.93 -27.83 5.16
N LEU A 261 10.06 -28.59 5.82
CA LEU A 261 9.36 -29.72 5.23
C LEU A 261 7.95 -29.81 5.80
N VAL A 262 6.97 -29.86 4.91
CA VAL A 262 5.55 -30.06 5.26
C VAL A 262 5.10 -31.43 4.75
N ILE A 263 4.34 -32.15 5.57
CA ILE A 263 3.79 -33.45 5.24
C ILE A 263 2.30 -33.47 5.53
N ALA A 264 1.50 -33.80 4.53
CA ALA A 264 0.09 -34.12 4.72
C ALA A 264 -0.08 -35.62 4.88
N THR A 265 -0.86 -36.07 5.86
CA THR A 265 -1.10 -37.51 6.11
C THR A 265 -2.52 -37.94 5.74
N ASP A 266 -2.69 -39.24 5.50
CA ASP A 266 -3.99 -39.88 5.22
C ASP A 266 -4.99 -39.76 6.38
N THR A 267 -4.49 -39.53 7.60
CA THR A 267 -5.29 -39.22 8.80
C THR A 267 -5.72 -37.76 8.91
N ASP A 268 -5.58 -36.98 7.82
CA ASP A 268 -5.99 -35.58 7.75
C ASP A 268 -5.21 -34.67 8.72
N LYS A 269 -3.91 -34.93 8.89
CA LYS A 269 -2.99 -34.11 9.68
C LYS A 269 -1.94 -33.45 8.80
N LEU A 270 -1.58 -32.21 9.14
CA LEU A 270 -0.39 -31.55 8.59
C LEU A 270 0.72 -31.53 9.62
N LEU A 271 1.90 -32.01 9.24
CA LEU A 271 3.11 -32.03 10.04
C LEU A 271 4.08 -31.03 9.44
N TYR A 272 4.58 -30.09 10.25
CA TYR A 272 5.58 -29.12 9.84
C TYR A 272 6.89 -29.39 10.58
N PHE A 273 7.93 -29.63 9.81
CA PHE A 273 9.30 -29.82 10.26
C PHE A 273 10.15 -28.63 9.83
N SER A 274 11.07 -28.23 10.69
CA SER A 274 12.13 -27.31 10.31
C SER A 274 13.49 -27.91 10.66
N TYR A 275 14.50 -27.57 9.87
CA TYR A 275 15.88 -27.85 10.20
C TYR A 275 16.33 -26.96 11.37
N ASP A 276 16.97 -27.56 12.37
CA ASP A 276 17.54 -26.86 13.52
C ASP A 276 19.06 -26.82 13.33
N GLU A 277 19.61 -25.65 12.97
CA GLU A 277 21.03 -25.53 12.65
C GLU A 277 21.93 -25.86 13.85
N ASP A 278 21.55 -25.45 15.06
CA ASP A 278 22.32 -25.70 16.29
C ASP A 278 22.40 -27.19 16.63
N GLY A 279 21.35 -27.94 16.29
CA GLY A 279 21.21 -29.37 16.58
C GLY A 279 21.51 -30.27 15.39
N GLU A 280 21.85 -29.70 14.22
CA GLU A 280 22.01 -30.38 12.92
C GLU A 280 20.93 -31.45 12.63
N THR A 281 19.71 -31.19 13.07
CA THR A 281 18.63 -32.18 13.05
C THR A 281 17.30 -31.56 12.65
N TRP A 282 16.43 -32.38 12.06
CA TRP A 282 15.07 -31.99 11.71
C TRP A 282 14.12 -32.20 12.89
N VAL A 283 13.42 -31.14 13.26
CA VAL A 283 12.50 -31.13 14.41
C VAL A 283 11.08 -30.84 13.95
N LYS A 284 10.12 -31.68 14.37
CA LYS A 284 8.69 -31.39 14.19
C LYS A 284 8.30 -30.17 15.03
N ARG A 285 8.05 -29.03 14.39
CA ARG A 285 7.67 -27.76 15.04
C ARG A 285 6.17 -27.66 15.29
N GLN A 286 5.34 -28.28 14.44
CA GLN A 286 3.89 -28.17 14.54
C GLN A 286 3.17 -29.41 14.00
N THR A 287 2.02 -29.71 14.60
CA THR A 287 1.02 -30.64 14.06
C THR A 287 -0.32 -29.95 14.04
N ILE A 288 -0.93 -29.84 12.86
CA ILE A 288 -2.26 -29.27 12.66
C ILE A 288 -3.24 -30.41 12.40
N PRO A 289 -4.09 -30.78 13.37
CA PRO A 289 -5.11 -31.80 13.17
C PRO A 289 -6.29 -31.20 12.38
N SER A 290 -6.73 -31.87 11.33
CA SER A 290 -7.89 -31.51 10.51
C SER A 290 -7.93 -30.02 10.12
N PRO A 291 -6.98 -29.54 9.29
CA PRO A 291 -6.86 -28.13 8.92
C PRO A 291 -8.12 -27.56 8.24
N LEU A 292 -8.94 -28.42 7.62
CA LEU A 292 -10.20 -28.01 7.01
C LEU A 292 -11.40 -28.03 7.99
N GLY A 293 -11.27 -28.71 9.14
CA GLY A 293 -12.29 -28.91 10.15
C GLY A 293 -12.74 -30.37 10.25
N SER A 294 -13.48 -30.73 11.31
CA SER A 294 -13.83 -32.14 11.62
C SER A 294 -14.77 -32.85 10.64
N GLY A 295 -15.25 -32.17 9.61
CA GLY A 295 -16.20 -32.69 8.64
C GLY A 295 -15.70 -32.71 7.19
N GLU A 296 -14.44 -32.37 6.93
CA GLU A 296 -13.89 -32.25 5.58
C GLU A 296 -12.45 -32.74 5.58
N LYS A 297 -12.07 -33.53 4.56
CA LYS A 297 -10.73 -34.10 4.45
C LYS A 297 -9.91 -33.36 3.41
N MET A 298 -8.61 -33.25 3.64
CA MET A 298 -7.66 -32.75 2.65
C MET A 298 -7.60 -33.66 1.43
N THR A 299 -7.73 -33.06 0.26
CA THR A 299 -7.55 -33.72 -1.04
C THR A 299 -6.33 -33.22 -1.78
N SER A 300 -5.94 -31.96 -1.57
CA SER A 300 -4.74 -31.36 -2.15
C SER A 300 -4.04 -30.45 -1.15
N VAL A 301 -2.71 -30.53 -1.06
CA VAL A 301 -1.88 -29.62 -0.26
C VAL A 301 -0.66 -29.27 -1.09
N ASN A 302 -0.42 -27.98 -1.33
CA ASN A 302 0.70 -27.52 -2.15
C ASN A 302 1.26 -26.20 -1.63
N TRP A 303 2.53 -25.93 -1.97
CA TRP A 303 3.14 -24.62 -1.73
C TRP A 303 2.52 -23.55 -2.62
N LEU A 304 2.33 -22.37 -2.05
CA LEU A 304 2.20 -21.13 -2.79
C LEU A 304 3.61 -20.58 -3.07
N PHE A 305 3.77 -19.85 -4.17
CA PHE A 305 5.03 -19.20 -4.53
C PHE A 305 5.66 -18.45 -3.33
N GLY A 306 6.95 -18.72 -3.08
CA GLY A 306 7.73 -18.20 -1.95
C GLY A 306 7.74 -19.09 -0.71
N ASP A 307 7.04 -20.24 -0.71
CA ASP A 307 7.08 -21.32 0.29
C ASP A 307 6.81 -20.89 1.76
N MET A 308 6.22 -19.71 1.94
CA MET A 308 5.77 -19.19 3.22
C MET A 308 4.29 -19.53 3.51
N SER A 309 3.58 -20.01 2.50
CA SER A 309 2.14 -20.29 2.53
C SER A 309 1.79 -21.62 1.87
N LEU A 310 0.84 -22.33 2.45
CA LEU A 310 0.28 -23.59 1.97
C LEU A 310 -1.15 -23.38 1.47
N VAL A 311 -1.46 -23.89 0.30
CA VAL A 311 -2.82 -23.96 -0.25
C VAL A 311 -3.38 -25.35 0.04
N ILE A 312 -4.50 -25.40 0.76
CA ILE A 312 -5.17 -26.65 1.15
C ILE A 312 -6.56 -26.69 0.51
N GLY A 313 -6.81 -27.74 -0.26
CA GLY A 313 -8.09 -28.06 -0.88
C GLY A 313 -8.75 -29.26 -0.20
N GLY A 314 -10.07 -29.23 -0.09
CA GLY A 314 -10.87 -30.27 0.58
C GLY A 314 -11.80 -31.06 -0.33
N ASP A 315 -12.29 -32.18 0.20
CA ASP A 315 -13.22 -33.09 -0.47
C ASP A 315 -14.63 -32.50 -0.66
N LYS A 316 -14.98 -31.44 0.08
CA LYS A 316 -16.22 -30.67 -0.09
C LYS A 316 -16.03 -29.34 -0.82
N GLY A 317 -14.84 -29.12 -1.39
CA GLY A 317 -14.53 -27.93 -2.17
C GLY A 317 -14.05 -26.74 -1.35
N SER A 318 -13.74 -26.90 -0.05
CA SER A 318 -13.08 -25.80 0.68
C SER A 318 -11.68 -25.56 0.12
N LEU A 319 -11.29 -24.29 0.10
CA LEU A 319 -9.97 -23.85 -0.31
C LEU A 319 -9.48 -22.80 0.69
N LYS A 320 -8.42 -23.13 1.42
CA LYS A 320 -7.87 -22.33 2.52
C LYS A 320 -6.36 -22.13 2.33
N ILE A 321 -5.84 -21.00 2.82
CA ILE A 321 -4.40 -20.75 2.88
C ILE A 321 -3.96 -20.68 4.33
N PHE A 322 -2.88 -21.41 4.62
CA PHE A 322 -2.17 -21.36 5.88
C PHE A 322 -0.81 -20.71 5.64
N SER A 323 -0.47 -19.66 6.38
CA SER A 323 0.81 -18.96 6.21
C SER A 323 1.63 -19.02 7.49
N LEU A 324 2.95 -19.00 7.35
CA LEU A 324 3.89 -18.87 8.47
C LEU A 324 3.89 -17.44 9.00
N TYR A 325 3.67 -17.29 10.31
CA TYR A 325 3.85 -16.02 11.01
C TYR A 325 4.37 -16.23 12.44
N PRO A 326 5.06 -15.23 13.01
CA PRO A 326 5.65 -15.35 14.34
C PRO A 326 4.57 -15.48 15.40
N HIS A 327 4.59 -16.60 16.13
CA HIS A 327 3.77 -16.82 17.31
C HIS A 327 4.60 -16.47 18.56
N PRO A 328 4.15 -15.49 19.37
CA PRO A 328 4.84 -15.15 20.61
C PRO A 328 4.78 -16.33 21.59
N ARG A 329 5.92 -16.67 22.20
CA ARG A 329 6.00 -17.67 23.27
C ARG A 329 6.22 -16.96 24.62
N PRO A 330 5.62 -17.43 25.72
CA PRO A 330 5.84 -16.86 27.05
C PRO A 330 7.31 -16.89 27.50
N ASP A 331 8.05 -17.96 27.15
CA ASP A 331 9.39 -18.26 27.67
C ASP A 331 10.47 -18.40 26.56
N GLY A 332 10.41 -17.58 25.50
CA GLY A 332 11.46 -17.62 24.46
C GLY A 332 11.18 -16.76 23.23
N PRO A 333 12.08 -16.80 22.23
CA PRO A 333 11.86 -16.09 20.97
C PRO A 333 10.60 -16.59 20.26
N ALA A 334 9.94 -15.69 19.53
CA ALA A 334 8.78 -16.05 18.74
C ALA A 334 9.15 -17.10 17.70
N VAL A 335 8.31 -18.14 17.56
CA VAL A 335 8.53 -19.21 16.59
C VAL A 335 7.53 -19.06 15.46
N ARG A 336 7.99 -19.22 14.21
CA ARG A 336 7.11 -19.19 13.05
C ARG A 336 6.34 -20.50 12.96
N LEU A 337 5.01 -20.39 12.99
CA LEU A 337 4.10 -21.52 12.89
C LEU A 337 3.03 -21.20 11.85
N PHE A 338 2.46 -22.22 11.21
CA PHE A 338 1.38 -22.07 10.27
C PHE A 338 0.08 -21.78 11.01
N GLY A 339 -0.64 -20.76 10.55
CA GLY A 339 -2.03 -20.51 10.92
C GLY A 339 -2.88 -20.20 9.71
N GLN A 340 -4.18 -20.47 9.79
CA GLN A 340 -5.12 -20.18 8.70
C GLN A 340 -5.21 -18.66 8.52
N THR A 341 -4.67 -18.14 7.42
CA THR A 341 -4.68 -16.70 7.12
C THR A 341 -5.81 -16.32 6.19
N ARG A 342 -6.23 -17.23 5.28
CA ARG A 342 -7.20 -16.93 4.23
C ARG A 342 -8.12 -18.10 3.92
N GLN A 343 -9.28 -17.77 3.34
CA GLN A 343 -10.28 -18.73 2.89
C GLN A 343 -10.96 -18.18 1.63
N PHE A 344 -11.10 -19.04 0.63
CA PHE A 344 -11.80 -18.74 -0.62
C PHE A 344 -13.27 -19.19 -0.54
N PRO A 345 -14.15 -18.66 -1.40
CA PRO A 345 -15.45 -19.27 -1.66
C PRO A 345 -15.27 -20.75 -2.04
N PRO A 346 -16.12 -21.66 -1.52
CA PRO A 346 -16.01 -23.07 -1.84
C PRO A 346 -16.20 -23.34 -3.33
N LEU A 347 -15.62 -24.43 -3.81
CA LEU A 347 -15.77 -24.94 -5.18
C LEU A 347 -16.89 -25.99 -5.26
N ASP A 348 -17.42 -26.23 -6.46
CA ASP A 348 -18.43 -27.28 -6.70
C ASP A 348 -17.78 -28.66 -6.86
N GLY A 349 -17.37 -29.24 -5.74
CA GLY A 349 -16.80 -30.59 -5.67
C GLY A 349 -15.40 -30.65 -5.04
N PRO A 350 -14.79 -31.85 -4.96
CA PRO A 350 -13.48 -32.03 -4.34
C PRO A 350 -12.38 -31.31 -5.13
N VAL A 351 -11.49 -30.61 -4.44
CA VAL A 351 -10.31 -29.98 -5.07
C VAL A 351 -9.25 -31.05 -5.33
N GLN A 352 -8.93 -31.33 -6.59
CA GLN A 352 -8.11 -32.50 -6.95
C GLN A 352 -6.71 -32.14 -7.43
N HIS A 353 -6.60 -31.17 -8.34
CA HIS A 353 -5.31 -30.79 -8.94
C HIS A 353 -5.01 -29.32 -8.72
N TYR A 354 -3.71 -29.02 -8.68
CA TYR A 354 -3.15 -27.72 -8.38
C TYR A 354 -1.99 -27.44 -9.33
N ALA A 355 -1.91 -26.21 -9.82
CA ALA A 355 -0.76 -25.69 -10.54
C ALA A 355 -0.50 -24.24 -10.09
N ALA A 356 0.74 -23.88 -9.80
CA ALA A 356 1.10 -22.55 -9.32
C ALA A 356 1.96 -21.80 -10.34
N SER A 357 1.90 -20.47 -10.27
CA SER A 357 2.88 -19.60 -10.92
C SER A 357 4.24 -19.73 -10.24
N GLY A 358 5.31 -19.68 -11.03
CA GLY A 358 6.69 -19.60 -10.55
C GLY A 358 7.21 -18.17 -10.42
N ILE A 359 6.37 -17.14 -10.62
CA ILE A 359 6.77 -15.72 -10.57
C ILE A 359 5.91 -14.88 -9.64
N ASN A 360 4.71 -15.36 -9.26
CA ASN A 360 3.80 -14.65 -8.37
C ASN A 360 2.89 -15.63 -7.61
N ARG A 361 2.04 -15.09 -6.73
CA ARG A 361 1.14 -15.88 -5.86
C ARG A 361 -0.17 -16.30 -6.55
N SER A 362 -0.17 -16.42 -7.89
CA SER A 362 -1.32 -16.94 -8.65
C SER A 362 -1.26 -18.46 -8.73
N PHE A 363 -2.42 -19.10 -8.67
CA PHE A 363 -2.53 -20.54 -8.77
C PHE A 363 -3.88 -20.96 -9.35
N LEU A 364 -3.90 -22.15 -9.97
CA LEU A 364 -5.04 -22.75 -10.64
C LEU A 364 -5.40 -24.03 -9.88
N VAL A 365 -6.67 -24.16 -9.55
CA VAL A 365 -7.23 -25.38 -8.96
C VAL A 365 -8.30 -25.96 -9.86
N SER A 366 -8.51 -27.27 -9.73
CA SER A 366 -9.54 -27.99 -10.46
C SER A 366 -10.42 -28.81 -9.52
N THR A 367 -11.69 -28.88 -9.90
CA THR A 367 -12.64 -29.89 -9.44
C THR A 367 -13.08 -30.74 -10.64
N PRO A 368 -13.88 -31.80 -10.44
CA PRO A 368 -14.49 -32.53 -11.55
C PRO A 368 -15.41 -31.71 -12.45
N ARG A 369 -15.77 -30.47 -12.07
CA ARG A 369 -16.76 -29.64 -12.76
C ARG A 369 -16.27 -28.25 -13.16
N GLU A 370 -15.23 -27.72 -12.53
CA GLU A 370 -14.76 -26.35 -12.79
C GLU A 370 -13.25 -26.22 -12.60
N LEU A 371 -12.64 -25.29 -13.35
CA LEU A 371 -11.30 -24.75 -13.12
C LEU A 371 -11.41 -23.35 -12.53
N ARG A 372 -10.55 -23.01 -11.57
CA ARG A 372 -10.57 -21.70 -10.92
C ARG A 372 -9.17 -21.13 -10.74
N LEU A 373 -8.96 -19.95 -11.30
CA LEU A 373 -7.74 -19.16 -11.14
C LEU A 373 -7.90 -18.25 -9.92
N CYS A 374 -6.97 -18.35 -8.99
CA CYS A 374 -6.99 -17.63 -7.72
C CYS A 374 -5.70 -16.85 -7.52
N TYR A 375 -5.77 -15.77 -6.74
CA TYR A 375 -4.60 -15.04 -6.26
C TYR A 375 -4.48 -15.14 -4.74
N GLY A 376 -3.34 -15.65 -4.27
CA GLY A 376 -3.12 -16.05 -2.89
C GLY A 376 -3.12 -14.88 -1.91
N THR A 377 -2.45 -13.77 -2.21
CA THR A 377 -2.28 -12.67 -1.24
C THR A 377 -3.59 -12.02 -0.84
N THR A 378 -4.48 -11.76 -1.80
CA THR A 378 -5.79 -11.14 -1.52
C THR A 378 -6.89 -12.17 -1.27
N ALA A 379 -6.66 -13.45 -1.57
CA ALA A 379 -7.69 -14.48 -1.64
C ALA A 379 -8.85 -14.10 -2.58
N ASP A 380 -8.51 -13.53 -3.74
CA ASP A 380 -9.46 -13.19 -4.78
C ASP A 380 -9.53 -14.31 -5.83
N VAL A 381 -10.74 -14.58 -6.29
CA VAL A 381 -10.99 -15.42 -7.47
C VAL A 381 -10.82 -14.53 -8.69
N ARG A 382 -9.84 -14.85 -9.52
CA ARG A 382 -9.46 -14.05 -10.70
C ARG A 382 -10.21 -14.49 -11.95
N TRP A 383 -10.50 -15.79 -12.05
CA TRP A 383 -11.32 -16.38 -13.10
C TRP A 383 -11.93 -17.70 -12.62
N ASN A 384 -13.11 -18.02 -13.12
CA ASN A 384 -13.77 -19.32 -12.93
C ASN A 384 -14.27 -19.80 -14.29
N SER A 385 -14.03 -21.07 -14.61
CA SER A 385 -14.54 -21.65 -15.84
C SER A 385 -16.05 -21.80 -15.81
N ASP A 386 -16.65 -21.86 -16.99
CA ASP A 386 -17.96 -22.48 -17.14
C ASP A 386 -17.86 -23.98 -16.74
N PRO A 387 -19.00 -24.64 -16.42
CA PRO A 387 -18.99 -26.06 -16.09
C PRO A 387 -18.29 -26.89 -17.18
N LEU A 388 -17.25 -27.62 -16.78
CA LEU A 388 -16.44 -28.41 -17.69
C LEU A 388 -17.25 -29.54 -18.32
N GLU A 389 -17.06 -29.73 -19.62
CA GLU A 389 -17.63 -30.87 -20.36
C GLU A 389 -16.80 -32.16 -20.17
N PHE A 390 -15.67 -32.08 -19.47
CA PHE A 390 -14.73 -33.16 -19.20
C PHE A 390 -14.28 -33.16 -17.74
N THR A 391 -13.82 -34.32 -17.26
CA THR A 391 -13.25 -34.44 -15.91
C THR A 391 -11.72 -34.34 -16.00
N PRO A 392 -11.09 -33.30 -15.44
CA PRO A 392 -9.64 -33.20 -15.38
C PRO A 392 -9.06 -34.27 -14.46
N VAL A 393 -7.99 -34.93 -14.91
CA VAL A 393 -7.21 -35.95 -14.18
C VAL A 393 -5.80 -35.44 -13.87
N GLN A 394 -5.34 -34.43 -14.60
CA GLN A 394 -4.10 -33.74 -14.30
C GLN A 394 -4.16 -32.28 -14.75
N LEU A 395 -3.41 -31.44 -14.04
CA LEU A 395 -3.24 -30.03 -14.33
C LEU A 395 -1.74 -29.69 -14.32
N ALA A 396 -1.28 -28.89 -15.27
CA ALA A 396 0.06 -28.29 -15.24
C ALA A 396 0.01 -26.88 -15.84
N ALA A 397 0.86 -25.99 -15.36
CA ALA A 397 1.02 -24.63 -15.87
C ALA A 397 2.50 -24.34 -16.09
N ASN A 398 2.81 -23.39 -16.97
CA ASN A 398 4.17 -22.94 -17.17
C ASN A 398 4.59 -21.96 -16.06
N THR A 399 5.89 -21.71 -15.95
CA THR A 399 6.49 -20.87 -14.89
C THR A 399 5.95 -19.44 -14.89
N GLU A 400 5.79 -18.81 -16.06
CA GLU A 400 5.19 -17.47 -16.20
C GLU A 400 3.68 -17.44 -15.93
N PHE A 401 3.04 -18.61 -15.84
CA PHE A 401 1.60 -18.74 -15.61
C PHE A 401 0.74 -18.09 -16.71
N SER A 402 1.25 -18.11 -17.94
CA SER A 402 0.59 -17.62 -19.15
C SER A 402 -0.13 -18.73 -19.93
N SER A 403 0.17 -20.00 -19.63
CA SER A 403 -0.43 -21.16 -20.28
C SER A 403 -0.59 -22.31 -19.29
N ALA A 404 -1.70 -23.03 -19.42
CA ALA A 404 -1.98 -24.23 -18.64
C ALA A 404 -2.56 -25.33 -19.51
N ILE A 405 -2.39 -26.57 -19.05
CA ILE A 405 -2.99 -27.76 -19.63
C ILE A 405 -3.84 -28.48 -18.60
N ALA A 406 -4.99 -28.97 -19.03
CA ALA A 406 -5.78 -29.95 -18.29
C ALA A 406 -5.93 -31.22 -19.12
N VAL A 407 -5.66 -32.37 -18.52
CA VAL A 407 -5.75 -33.66 -19.20
C VAL A 407 -7.00 -34.37 -18.75
N ASP A 408 -7.83 -34.84 -19.68
CA ASP A 408 -9.06 -35.57 -19.37
C ASP A 408 -8.79 -37.06 -19.06
N ALA A 409 -9.82 -37.75 -18.57
CA ALA A 409 -9.74 -39.20 -18.31
C ALA A 409 -9.56 -40.06 -19.58
N GLY A 410 -9.85 -39.52 -20.76
CA GLY A 410 -9.64 -40.15 -22.06
C GLY A 410 -8.24 -39.92 -22.64
N GLY A 411 -7.37 -39.15 -21.96
CA GLY A 411 -6.03 -38.79 -22.43
C GLY A 411 -5.98 -37.57 -23.36
N LYS A 412 -7.09 -36.87 -23.58
CA LYS A 412 -7.17 -35.61 -24.34
C LYS A 412 -6.58 -34.47 -23.52
N VAL A 413 -5.77 -33.63 -24.17
CA VAL A 413 -5.12 -32.47 -23.55
C VAL A 413 -5.84 -31.20 -24.00
N HIS A 414 -6.36 -30.44 -23.03
CA HIS A 414 -7.00 -29.15 -23.20
C HIS A 414 -6.01 -28.03 -22.91
N PHE A 415 -5.89 -27.06 -23.82
CA PHE A 415 -4.94 -25.96 -23.75
C PHE A 415 -5.61 -24.65 -23.38
N PHE A 416 -5.18 -24.07 -22.27
CA PHE A 416 -5.65 -22.78 -21.78
C PHE A 416 -4.56 -21.72 -21.94
N SER A 417 -4.92 -20.62 -22.59
CA SER A 417 -4.14 -19.39 -22.57
C SER A 417 -4.66 -18.52 -21.42
N MET A 418 -3.77 -18.01 -20.59
CA MET A 418 -4.12 -17.22 -19.41
C MET A 418 -3.41 -15.87 -19.45
N GLU A 419 -4.14 -14.78 -19.27
CA GLU A 419 -3.60 -13.44 -19.14
C GLU A 419 -4.19 -12.76 -17.91
N ASP A 420 -3.40 -12.63 -16.84
CA ASP A 420 -3.72 -11.82 -15.66
C ASP A 420 -2.62 -10.77 -15.47
N ARG A 421 -2.87 -9.54 -15.94
CA ARG A 421 -1.84 -8.48 -15.95
C ARG A 421 -1.53 -7.91 -14.57
N HIS A 422 -2.51 -7.89 -13.68
CA HIS A 422 -2.43 -7.19 -12.39
C HIS A 422 -3.05 -8.01 -11.24
N PRO A 423 -2.60 -9.26 -11.02
CA PRO A 423 -3.19 -10.16 -10.03
C PRO A 423 -3.02 -9.63 -8.59
N GLU A 424 -1.94 -8.90 -8.31
CA GLU A 424 -1.67 -8.26 -7.01
C GLU A 424 -2.51 -7.01 -6.71
N ALA A 425 -3.28 -6.53 -7.71
CA ALA A 425 -4.16 -5.39 -7.55
C ALA A 425 -5.63 -5.80 -7.42
N GLY A 426 -6.41 -4.86 -6.90
CA GLY A 426 -7.85 -5.03 -6.72
C GLY A 426 -8.36 -4.18 -5.57
N SER A 427 -9.69 -4.07 -5.44
CA SER A 427 -10.32 -3.27 -4.39
C SER A 427 -9.87 -3.72 -2.99
N LYS A 428 -9.72 -5.04 -2.79
CA LYS A 428 -9.28 -5.63 -1.53
C LYS A 428 -7.81 -5.33 -1.21
N ALA A 429 -6.90 -5.41 -2.18
CA ALA A 429 -5.48 -5.05 -2.01
C ALA A 429 -5.31 -3.55 -1.67
N LEU A 430 -6.07 -2.69 -2.35
CA LEU A 430 -5.88 -1.24 -2.30
C LEU A 430 -6.54 -0.59 -1.08
N ALA A 431 -7.66 -1.13 -0.60
CA ALA A 431 -8.46 -0.56 0.48
C ALA A 431 -8.62 -1.48 1.70
N GLY A 432 -8.56 -2.78 1.51
CA GLY A 432 -8.75 -3.79 2.55
C GLY A 432 -7.51 -3.98 3.43
N LYS A 433 -7.73 -4.61 4.58
CA LYS A 433 -6.63 -5.15 5.38
C LYS A 433 -6.23 -6.50 4.80
N ILE A 434 -4.96 -6.65 4.46
CA ILE A 434 -4.41 -7.89 3.95
C ILE A 434 -3.52 -8.51 5.02
N TRP A 435 -3.63 -9.83 5.18
CA TRP A 435 -2.77 -10.59 6.07
C TRP A 435 -1.53 -11.06 5.32
N TYR A 436 -0.58 -10.14 5.15
CA TYR A 436 0.69 -10.42 4.46
C TYR A 436 1.50 -11.51 5.17
N GLU A 437 2.31 -12.23 4.41
CA GLU A 437 3.16 -13.31 4.91
C GLU A 437 4.17 -12.79 5.94
N GLY A 438 4.39 -13.57 7.01
CA GLY A 438 5.25 -13.17 8.13
C GLY A 438 4.64 -12.16 9.10
N TYR A 439 3.44 -11.61 8.83
CA TYR A 439 2.75 -10.73 9.78
C TYR A 439 1.78 -11.52 10.67
N ASP A 440 1.62 -11.04 11.89
CA ASP A 440 0.75 -11.63 12.93
C ASP A 440 -0.74 -11.32 12.75
N SER A 441 -1.09 -10.36 11.91
CA SER A 441 -2.46 -9.88 11.74
C SER A 441 -2.66 -9.13 10.41
N PRO A 442 -3.92 -8.99 9.94
CA PRO A 442 -4.24 -8.18 8.76
C PRO A 442 -3.93 -6.69 8.96
N LYS A 443 -3.14 -6.09 8.06
CA LYS A 443 -2.70 -4.68 8.14
C LYS A 443 -2.86 -3.95 6.81
N TRP A 444 -2.95 -2.63 6.89
CA TRP A 444 -2.81 -1.74 5.74
C TRP A 444 -1.33 -1.38 5.61
N LEU A 445 -0.67 -1.89 4.57
CA LEU A 445 0.75 -1.67 4.35
C LEU A 445 0.99 -1.16 2.93
N TRP A 446 1.84 -0.14 2.82
CA TRP A 446 2.39 0.32 1.56
C TRP A 446 3.88 0.00 1.52
N GLN A 447 4.28 -0.85 0.59
CA GLN A 447 5.65 -1.17 0.25
C GLN A 447 5.62 -1.77 -1.17
N SER A 448 6.19 -1.03 -2.12
CA SER A 448 6.12 -1.36 -3.55
C SER A 448 7.28 -2.22 -4.04
N VAL A 449 8.40 -2.24 -3.31
CA VAL A 449 9.63 -2.93 -3.71
C VAL A 449 10.15 -3.81 -2.57
N GLY A 450 10.67 -4.99 -2.93
CA GLY A 450 11.33 -5.94 -2.04
C GLY A 450 12.80 -6.17 -2.42
N GLY A 451 13.53 -6.83 -1.53
CA GLY A 451 14.94 -7.21 -1.75
C GLY A 451 15.12 -8.61 -2.35
N THR A 452 14.03 -9.33 -2.61
CA THR A 452 14.01 -10.71 -3.09
C THR A 452 12.98 -10.87 -4.20
N ASP A 453 13.17 -11.85 -5.08
CA ASP A 453 12.29 -12.08 -6.25
C ASP A 453 10.91 -12.64 -5.85
N ASP A 454 10.82 -13.29 -4.69
CA ASP A 454 9.57 -13.84 -4.12
C ASP A 454 8.73 -12.80 -3.36
N TYR A 455 9.13 -11.53 -3.41
CA TYR A 455 8.56 -10.46 -2.62
C TYR A 455 7.03 -10.30 -2.78
N GLU A 456 6.33 -10.21 -1.65
CA GLU A 456 4.90 -9.90 -1.59
C GLU A 456 4.66 -8.38 -1.61
N SER A 457 4.23 -7.84 -2.76
CA SER A 457 3.90 -6.43 -2.94
C SER A 457 2.76 -5.98 -2.03
N LYS A 458 2.95 -4.84 -1.34
CA LYS A 458 1.98 -4.28 -0.39
C LYS A 458 1.46 -2.96 -0.94
N LEU A 459 0.31 -2.98 -1.59
CA LEU A 459 -0.18 -1.86 -2.41
C LEU A 459 -1.32 -1.07 -1.77
N SER A 460 -1.55 -1.20 -0.46
CA SER A 460 -2.67 -0.52 0.20
C SER A 460 -2.49 1.00 0.18
N LEU A 461 -3.46 1.72 -0.39
CA LEU A 461 -3.46 3.18 -0.50
C LEU A 461 -3.94 3.88 0.79
N MET A 462 -4.52 3.13 1.74
CA MET A 462 -5.09 3.68 2.97
C MET A 462 -4.09 4.47 3.84
N PRO A 463 -2.84 4.01 4.07
CA PRO A 463 -1.86 4.79 4.81
C PRO A 463 -1.50 6.11 4.12
N LEU A 464 -1.52 6.13 2.78
CA LEU A 464 -1.21 7.33 1.99
C LEU A 464 -2.34 8.36 2.06
N VAL A 465 -3.59 7.90 1.94
CA VAL A 465 -4.79 8.75 2.13
C VAL A 465 -4.82 9.30 3.55
N PHE A 466 -4.57 8.44 4.55
CA PHE A 466 -4.50 8.82 5.94
C PHE A 466 -3.42 9.86 6.19
N GLY A 467 -2.21 9.67 5.66
CA GLY A 467 -1.12 10.65 5.77
C GLY A 467 -1.49 12.00 5.15
N THR A 468 -2.14 12.01 3.97
CA THR A 468 -2.62 13.25 3.35
C THR A 468 -3.61 13.99 4.24
N LEU A 469 -4.57 13.28 4.85
CA LEU A 469 -5.55 13.88 5.76
C LEU A 469 -4.91 14.34 7.07
N LYS A 470 -4.01 13.53 7.66
CA LYS A 470 -3.28 13.82 8.90
C LYS A 470 -2.46 15.11 8.77
N GLY A 471 -1.63 15.21 7.73
CA GLY A 471 -0.80 16.39 7.51
C GLY A 471 -1.61 17.65 7.24
N THR A 472 -2.66 17.52 6.41
CA THR A 472 -3.60 18.60 6.14
C THR A 472 -4.30 19.09 7.40
N LEU A 473 -4.76 18.18 8.26
CA LEU A 473 -5.43 18.52 9.52
C LEU A 473 -4.49 19.32 10.43
N TYR A 474 -3.28 18.83 10.68
CA TYR A 474 -2.34 19.53 11.57
C TYR A 474 -1.90 20.89 11.01
N ALA A 475 -1.72 21.00 9.70
CA ALA A 475 -1.43 22.27 9.05
C ALA A 475 -2.56 23.29 9.26
N LEU A 476 -3.82 22.88 9.10
CA LEU A 476 -4.97 23.76 9.27
C LEU A 476 -5.24 24.13 10.73
N VAL A 477 -5.06 23.21 11.67
CA VAL A 477 -5.18 23.50 13.11
C VAL A 477 -4.26 24.66 13.51
N PHE A 478 -3.06 24.73 12.92
CA PHE A 478 -2.13 25.84 13.12
C PHE A 478 -2.48 27.08 12.28
N ALA A 479 -2.71 26.91 10.97
CA ALA A 479 -2.84 28.02 10.04
C ALA A 479 -4.15 28.80 10.20
N VAL A 480 -5.26 28.11 10.43
CA VAL A 480 -6.61 28.72 10.40
C VAL A 480 -6.80 29.78 11.49
N PRO A 481 -6.53 29.49 12.78
CA PRO A 481 -6.71 30.50 13.82
C PRO A 481 -5.83 31.72 13.57
N VAL A 482 -4.55 31.50 13.22
CA VAL A 482 -3.58 32.58 12.99
C VAL A 482 -3.98 33.44 11.80
N ALA A 483 -4.28 32.84 10.65
CA ALA A 483 -4.60 33.55 9.42
C ALA A 483 -5.92 34.33 9.52
N VAL A 484 -6.98 33.72 10.06
CA VAL A 484 -8.29 34.36 10.19
C VAL A 484 -8.24 35.49 11.23
N MET A 485 -7.61 35.28 12.38
CA MET A 485 -7.48 36.35 13.39
C MET A 485 -6.62 37.50 12.88
N ALA A 486 -5.52 37.22 12.17
CA ALA A 486 -4.70 38.24 11.52
C ALA A 486 -5.49 39.02 10.47
N ALA A 487 -6.33 38.35 9.67
CA ALA A 487 -7.18 38.99 8.68
C ALA A 487 -8.23 39.91 9.32
N ILE A 488 -8.91 39.44 10.38
CA ILE A 488 -9.87 40.26 11.16
C ILE A 488 -9.19 41.50 11.73
N TYR A 489 -8.01 41.32 12.32
CA TYR A 489 -7.24 42.43 12.89
C TYR A 489 -6.82 43.44 11.81
N THR A 490 -6.28 42.95 10.69
CA THR A 490 -5.81 43.80 9.59
C THR A 490 -6.94 44.55 8.91
N ALA A 491 -8.10 43.92 8.70
CA ALA A 491 -9.23 44.53 8.01
C ALA A 491 -9.91 45.63 8.84
N HIS A 492 -10.12 45.41 10.14
CA HIS A 492 -10.99 46.27 10.95
C HIS A 492 -10.36 46.93 12.17
N PHE A 493 -9.16 46.51 12.62
CA PHE A 493 -8.52 47.05 13.82
C PHE A 493 -7.25 47.86 13.52
N MET A 494 -6.50 47.48 12.48
CA MET A 494 -5.22 48.05 12.10
C MET A 494 -5.32 49.45 11.45
N ALA A 495 -4.31 50.29 11.68
CA ALA A 495 -4.20 51.60 11.03
C ALA A 495 -3.95 51.47 9.50
N PRO A 496 -4.53 52.34 8.65
CA PRO A 496 -4.36 52.27 7.19
C PRO A 496 -2.92 52.42 6.69
N SER A 497 -2.04 53.08 7.45
CA SER A 497 -0.60 53.17 7.13
C SER A 497 0.11 51.83 7.25
N VAL A 498 -0.24 51.06 8.28
CA VAL A 498 0.35 49.74 8.56
C VAL A 498 -0.19 48.69 7.60
N LYS A 499 -1.50 48.70 7.34
CA LYS A 499 -2.15 47.78 6.40
C LYS A 499 -1.51 47.81 5.00
N ARG A 500 -1.06 49.00 4.56
CA ARG A 500 -0.33 49.18 3.29
C ARG A 500 1.01 48.45 3.22
N VAL A 501 1.58 48.02 4.35
CA VAL A 501 2.82 47.22 4.43
C VAL A 501 2.51 45.75 4.68
N VAL A 502 1.64 45.45 5.65
CA VAL A 502 1.35 44.08 6.08
C VAL A 502 0.75 43.25 4.95
N LYS A 503 -0.21 43.80 4.19
CA LYS A 503 -0.89 43.04 3.13
C LYS A 503 0.08 42.62 2.01
N PRO A 504 0.88 43.52 1.40
CA PRO A 504 1.89 43.11 0.42
C PRO A 504 2.92 42.11 0.96
N VAL A 505 3.37 42.26 2.22
CA VAL A 505 4.31 41.31 2.83
C VAL A 505 3.70 39.91 2.92
N MET A 506 2.45 39.80 3.34
CA MET A 506 1.74 38.51 3.38
C MET A 506 1.57 37.92 1.97
N GLU A 507 1.26 38.73 0.96
CA GLU A 507 1.18 38.27 -0.43
C GLU A 507 2.54 37.77 -0.96
N ILE A 508 3.65 38.45 -0.63
CA ILE A 508 5.01 38.00 -0.96
C ILE A 508 5.37 36.71 -0.22
N MET A 509 4.93 36.54 1.03
CA MET A 509 5.15 35.27 1.75
C MET A 509 4.51 34.08 1.04
N ALA A 510 3.42 34.28 0.30
CA ALA A 510 2.78 33.20 -0.47
C ALA A 510 3.65 32.66 -1.61
N SER A 511 4.62 33.46 -2.11
CA SER A 511 5.51 33.08 -3.22
C SER A 511 6.77 32.33 -2.78
N LEU A 512 6.94 32.05 -1.48
CA LEU A 512 8.07 31.27 -0.99
C LEU A 512 8.05 29.84 -1.58
N PRO A 513 9.15 29.34 -2.17
CA PRO A 513 9.19 27.98 -2.69
C PRO A 513 8.99 26.93 -1.60
N SER A 514 8.06 26.00 -1.79
CA SER A 514 7.74 24.95 -0.82
C SER A 514 8.93 24.02 -0.53
N VAL A 515 9.78 23.76 -1.53
CA VAL A 515 11.03 22.99 -1.37
C VAL A 515 11.97 23.63 -0.34
N VAL A 516 12.12 24.97 -0.37
CA VAL A 516 12.97 25.69 0.59
C VAL A 516 12.40 25.59 2.01
N LEU A 517 11.08 25.70 2.16
CA LEU A 517 10.40 25.53 3.44
C LEU A 517 10.52 24.10 3.97
N GLY A 518 10.37 23.09 3.10
CA GLY A 518 10.56 21.68 3.44
C GLY A 518 11.98 21.37 3.92
N PHE A 519 12.98 21.89 3.21
CA PHE A 519 14.39 21.75 3.57
C PHE A 519 14.72 22.43 4.90
N PHE A 520 14.27 23.67 5.09
CA PHE A 520 14.38 24.39 6.37
C PHE A 520 13.73 23.59 7.50
N GLY A 521 12.59 22.97 7.22
CA GLY A 521 11.91 22.08 8.14
C GLY A 521 12.73 20.90 8.59
N ALA A 522 13.19 20.13 7.61
CA ALA A 522 13.86 18.88 7.83
C ALA A 522 15.23 19.05 8.52
N LEU A 523 15.99 20.09 8.15
CA LEU A 523 17.37 20.25 8.60
C LEU A 523 17.56 21.25 9.73
N TYR A 524 16.69 22.26 9.86
CA TYR A 524 16.83 23.28 10.90
C TYR A 524 15.76 23.15 11.98
N LEU A 525 14.49 23.06 11.58
CA LEU A 525 13.38 23.10 12.53
C LEU A 525 13.22 21.77 13.29
N ALA A 526 13.21 20.63 12.59
CA ALA A 526 13.02 19.31 13.18
C ALA A 526 14.03 19.00 14.32
N PRO A 527 15.36 19.16 14.12
CA PRO A 527 16.33 18.92 15.20
C PRO A 527 16.16 19.87 16.39
N ARG A 528 15.75 21.13 16.15
CA ARG A 528 15.53 22.10 17.23
C ARG A 528 14.22 21.88 17.98
N MET A 529 13.22 21.30 17.33
CA MET A 529 11.93 21.04 17.94
C MET A 529 11.96 19.85 18.90
N GLU A 530 12.87 18.89 18.70
CA GLU A 530 13.01 17.68 19.52
C GLU A 530 13.11 17.97 21.02
N ASP A 531 13.97 18.91 21.41
CA ASP A 531 14.17 19.29 22.81
C ASP A 531 13.27 20.47 23.26
N LYS A 532 12.37 20.93 22.40
CA LYS A 532 11.58 22.17 22.61
C LYS A 532 10.07 21.95 22.55
N VAL A 533 9.60 20.70 22.49
CA VAL A 533 8.17 20.38 22.46
C VAL A 533 7.39 20.95 23.66
N PRO A 534 7.84 20.82 24.93
CA PRO A 534 7.12 21.41 26.06
C PRO A 534 7.03 22.95 25.96
N ALA A 535 8.11 23.59 25.51
CA ALA A 535 8.14 25.04 25.30
C ALA A 535 7.10 25.48 24.25
N LEU A 536 7.00 24.76 23.14
CA LEU A 536 6.03 25.04 22.06
C LEU A 536 4.58 24.97 22.55
N LEU A 537 4.23 23.94 23.33
CA LEU A 537 2.88 23.81 23.91
C LEU A 537 2.57 24.95 24.88
N CYS A 538 3.55 25.34 25.71
CA CYS A 538 3.39 26.47 26.63
C CYS A 538 3.25 27.80 25.89
N MET A 539 4.01 28.02 24.81
CA MET A 539 3.90 29.24 23.99
C MET A 539 2.49 29.45 23.45
N ALA A 540 1.83 28.38 23.00
CA ALA A 540 0.46 28.44 22.48
C ALA A 540 -0.54 29.01 23.50
N VAL A 541 -0.25 28.90 24.80
CA VAL A 541 -1.10 29.41 25.90
C VAL A 541 -0.55 30.73 26.46
N LEU A 542 0.75 30.80 26.72
CA LEU A 542 1.42 31.93 27.36
C LEU A 542 1.45 33.17 26.49
N ILE A 543 1.64 33.03 25.16
CA ILE A 543 1.66 34.19 24.27
C ILE A 543 0.29 34.89 24.22
N PRO A 544 -0.84 34.19 23.97
CA PRO A 544 -2.16 34.80 24.08
C PRO A 544 -2.45 35.34 25.49
N GLY A 545 -2.06 34.61 26.53
CA GLY A 545 -2.24 35.03 27.93
C GLY A 545 -1.50 36.33 28.26
N LEU A 546 -0.23 36.43 27.86
CA LEU A 546 0.58 37.64 28.03
C LEU A 546 0.02 38.79 27.20
N ALA A 547 -0.39 38.54 25.95
CA ALA A 547 -1.03 39.55 25.12
C ALA A 547 -2.30 40.11 25.79
N ALA A 548 -3.11 39.24 26.40
CA ALA A 548 -4.29 39.64 27.17
C ALA A 548 -3.92 40.44 28.43
N LEU A 549 -2.86 40.05 29.16
CA LEU A 549 -2.36 40.79 30.32
C LEU A 549 -1.84 42.18 29.94
N ILE A 550 -1.08 42.29 28.85
CA ILE A 550 -0.59 43.56 28.33
C ILE A 550 -1.78 44.42 27.87
N ALA A 551 -2.77 43.83 27.20
CA ALA A 551 -3.99 44.53 26.80
C ALA A 551 -4.75 45.08 28.02
N TRP A 552 -4.95 44.25 29.05
CA TRP A 552 -5.58 44.65 30.30
C TRP A 552 -4.81 45.79 30.97
N PHE A 553 -3.49 45.64 31.08
CA PHE A 553 -2.61 46.68 31.62
C PHE A 553 -2.67 47.98 30.81
N TRP A 554 -2.75 47.90 29.48
CA TRP A 554 -2.89 49.07 28.61
C TRP A 554 -4.23 49.77 28.85
N THR A 555 -5.33 49.02 29.00
CA THR A 555 -6.67 49.58 29.21
C THR A 555 -6.83 50.29 30.56
N THR A 556 -6.10 49.87 31.60
CA THR A 556 -6.14 50.50 32.93
C THR A 556 -5.32 51.79 33.02
N ARG A 557 -4.51 52.14 32.01
CA ARG A 557 -3.68 53.35 32.03
C ARG A 557 -4.47 54.64 31.72
N PRO A 558 -4.07 55.80 32.30
CA PRO A 558 -4.73 57.08 32.05
C PRO A 558 -4.80 57.42 30.56
N ALA A 559 -5.89 58.06 30.13
CA ALA A 559 -6.10 58.42 28.73
C ALA A 559 -4.96 59.28 28.14
N ALA A 560 -4.29 60.09 28.97
CA ALA A 560 -3.13 60.89 28.57
C ALA A 560 -1.95 60.06 28.04
N TRP A 561 -1.76 58.83 28.55
CA TRP A 561 -0.71 57.91 28.07
C TRP A 561 -1.15 57.17 26.80
N ARG A 562 -2.41 56.72 26.75
CA ARG A 562 -2.96 56.01 25.60
C ARG A 562 -3.06 56.90 24.36
N ASN A 563 -3.41 58.17 24.53
CA ASN A 563 -3.57 59.13 23.44
C ASN A 563 -2.24 59.59 22.81
N LYS A 564 -1.08 59.25 23.40
CA LYS A 564 0.23 59.47 22.75
C LYS A 564 0.43 58.58 21.53
N PHE A 565 -0.27 57.46 21.46
CA PHE A 565 -0.23 56.53 20.34
C PHE A 565 -1.51 56.69 19.52
N SER A 566 -1.38 56.70 18.19
CA SER A 566 -2.53 56.71 17.30
C SER A 566 -3.30 55.39 17.40
N ARG A 567 -4.65 55.49 17.29
CA ARG A 567 -5.52 54.32 17.31
C ARG A 567 -5.17 53.37 16.16
N GLY A 568 -4.96 52.09 16.46
CA GLY A 568 -4.60 51.05 15.49
C GLY A 568 -3.10 50.77 15.34
N VAL A 569 -2.25 51.38 16.18
CA VAL A 569 -0.78 51.17 16.22
C VAL A 569 -0.36 50.47 17.53
N GLU A 570 -1.31 50.09 18.37
CA GLU A 570 -1.06 49.50 19.70
C GLU A 570 -0.26 48.19 19.60
N TYR A 571 -0.42 47.43 18.51
CA TYR A 571 0.34 46.20 18.28
C TYR A 571 1.85 46.43 18.18
N ILE A 572 2.32 47.60 17.70
CA ILE A 572 3.76 47.89 17.60
C ILE A 572 4.42 47.89 18.98
N VAL A 573 3.70 48.31 20.01
CA VAL A 573 4.19 48.28 21.40
C VAL A 573 4.14 46.86 21.96
N MET A 574 3.14 46.08 21.56
CA MET A 574 2.95 44.70 22.03
C MET A 574 3.93 43.71 21.38
N THR A 575 4.26 43.90 20.10
CA THR A 575 5.07 42.95 19.32
C THR A 575 6.46 42.69 19.91
N PRO A 576 7.28 43.70 20.29
CA PRO A 576 8.58 43.45 20.91
C PRO A 576 8.47 42.65 22.21
N VAL A 577 7.43 42.92 23.02
CA VAL A 577 7.20 42.21 24.28
C VAL A 577 6.77 40.76 24.03
N ILE A 578 5.91 40.52 23.03
CA ILE A 578 5.51 39.18 22.61
C ILE A 578 6.71 38.40 22.06
N LEU A 579 7.55 39.03 21.24
CA LEU A 579 8.76 38.41 20.69
C LEU A 579 9.79 38.08 21.80
N LEU A 580 9.99 38.97 22.76
CA LEU A 580 10.83 38.70 23.94
C LEU A 580 10.27 37.55 24.78
N CYS A 581 8.95 37.49 24.97
CA CYS A 581 8.32 36.38 25.68
C CYS A 581 8.45 35.06 24.92
N ALA A 582 8.22 35.06 23.60
CA ALA A 582 8.40 33.88 22.76
C ALA A 582 9.85 33.41 22.79
N TRP A 583 10.82 34.32 22.68
CA TRP A 583 12.25 34.01 22.80
C TRP A 583 12.59 33.45 24.19
N PHE A 584 12.09 34.06 25.26
CA PHE A 584 12.30 33.58 26.64
C PHE A 584 11.68 32.19 26.85
N CYS A 585 10.48 31.96 26.33
CA CYS A 585 9.83 30.66 26.36
C CYS A 585 10.63 29.61 25.58
N TRP A 586 11.20 29.98 24.43
CA TRP A 586 11.98 29.09 23.59
C TRP A 586 13.28 28.68 24.27
N GLU A 587 14.00 29.66 24.81
CA GLU A 587 15.34 29.45 25.33
C GLU A 587 15.31 28.79 26.70
N TYR A 588 14.52 29.35 27.63
CA TYR A 588 14.57 28.97 29.04
C TYR A 588 13.45 28.01 29.42
N LEU A 589 12.21 28.30 29.04
CA LEU A 589 11.04 27.61 29.61
C LEU A 589 10.98 26.12 29.27
N GLY A 590 11.52 25.70 28.11
CA GLY A 590 11.62 24.28 27.75
C GLY A 590 12.43 23.47 28.75
N TYR A 591 13.67 23.88 29.01
CA TYR A 591 14.58 23.20 29.95
C TYR A 591 14.04 23.20 31.38
N TRP A 592 13.46 24.32 31.81
CA TRP A 592 12.91 24.47 33.16
C TRP A 592 11.65 23.61 33.40
N LEU A 593 10.85 23.32 32.37
CA LEU A 593 9.63 22.52 32.50
C LEU A 593 9.83 21.04 32.21
N GLU A 594 10.80 20.69 31.37
CA GLU A 594 11.03 19.31 30.94
C GLU A 594 11.45 18.40 32.10
N GLN A 595 12.44 18.80 32.90
CA GLN A 595 12.92 18.02 34.04
C GLN A 595 11.84 17.77 35.13
N PRO A 596 11.06 18.78 35.59
CA PRO A 596 9.97 18.53 36.52
C PRO A 596 8.83 17.73 35.90
N LEU A 597 8.57 17.86 34.59
CA LEU A 597 7.58 17.03 33.91
C LEU A 597 8.01 15.56 33.89
N ILE A 598 9.27 15.27 33.55
CA ILE A 598 9.83 13.92 33.55
C ILE A 598 9.78 13.32 34.96
N SER A 599 10.20 14.08 35.98
CA SER A 599 10.18 13.58 37.37
C SER A 599 8.76 13.33 37.88
N LEU A 600 7.81 14.19 37.51
CA LEU A 600 6.39 14.00 37.81
C LEU A 600 5.84 12.75 37.11
N CYS A 601 6.09 12.58 35.81
CA CYS A 601 5.66 11.40 35.06
C CYS A 601 6.26 10.12 35.65
N ARG A 602 7.54 10.14 36.02
CA ARG A 602 8.21 9.01 36.69
C ARG A 602 7.56 8.68 38.02
N GLY A 603 7.28 9.70 38.85
CA GLY A 603 6.59 9.52 40.13
C GLY A 603 5.17 8.97 39.97
N VAL A 604 4.40 9.52 39.03
CA VAL A 604 3.03 9.07 38.73
C VAL A 604 3.03 7.64 38.20
N MET A 605 3.87 7.31 37.21
CA MET A 605 3.96 5.94 36.68
C MET A 605 4.53 4.95 37.70
N GLY A 606 5.38 5.42 38.62
CA GLY A 606 5.85 4.66 39.77
C GLY A 606 4.72 4.17 40.69
N LEU A 607 3.62 4.94 40.82
CA LEU A 607 2.43 4.50 41.58
C LEU A 607 1.77 3.24 40.97
N TRP A 608 2.00 2.99 39.68
CA TRP A 608 1.47 1.85 38.93
C TRP A 608 2.54 0.80 38.62
N GLY A 609 3.72 0.88 39.26
CA GLY A 609 4.82 -0.06 39.06
C GLY A 609 5.61 0.11 37.75
N ALA A 610 5.38 1.19 37.00
CA ALA A 610 6.02 1.46 35.70
C ALA A 610 6.99 2.66 35.75
N GLY A 611 7.54 2.97 36.92
CA GLY A 611 8.38 4.17 37.14
C GLY A 611 9.86 4.01 36.80
N ASP A 612 10.32 2.82 36.44
CA ASP A 612 11.75 2.53 36.22
C ASP A 612 12.13 2.69 34.74
N PHE A 613 12.18 3.94 34.27
CA PHE A 613 12.63 4.28 32.92
C PHE A 613 13.60 5.46 32.92
N GLN A 614 14.59 5.38 32.03
CA GLN A 614 15.55 6.46 31.80
C GLN A 614 15.02 7.43 30.75
N ALA A 615 14.92 8.71 31.12
CA ALA A 615 14.53 9.79 30.22
C ALA A 615 15.35 11.03 30.56
N ALA A 616 16.16 11.50 29.60
CA ALA A 616 16.93 12.74 29.71
C ALA A 616 16.21 13.92 29.05
N SER A 617 15.41 13.62 28.02
CA SER A 617 14.59 14.56 27.24
C SER A 617 13.12 14.14 27.22
N PHE A 618 12.26 15.03 26.72
CA PHE A 618 10.85 14.77 26.43
C PHE A 618 10.70 13.68 25.38
N ALA A 619 11.58 13.64 24.37
CA ALA A 619 11.57 12.59 23.37
C ALA A 619 11.84 11.22 24.01
N ASP A 620 12.80 11.13 24.94
CA ASP A 620 13.07 9.88 25.68
C ASP A 620 11.95 9.52 26.64
N LEU A 621 11.31 10.52 27.28
CA LEU A 621 10.11 10.29 28.09
C LEU A 621 8.99 9.67 27.24
N TRP A 622 8.82 10.16 26.01
CA TRP A 622 7.84 9.65 25.07
C TRP A 622 8.13 8.20 24.65
N ARG A 623 9.39 7.92 24.28
CA ARG A 623 9.85 6.59 23.83
C ARG A 623 9.89 5.58 24.98
N ASN A 624 10.59 5.90 26.06
CA ASN A 624 10.91 4.95 27.14
C ASN A 624 9.86 4.94 28.24
N GLY A 625 9.20 6.07 28.50
CA GLY A 625 8.15 6.17 29.53
C GLY A 625 6.79 5.71 29.00
N PHE A 626 6.34 6.26 27.88
CA PHE A 626 5.04 5.92 27.30
C PHE A 626 5.08 4.75 26.30
N GLY A 627 6.27 4.27 25.93
CA GLY A 627 6.42 3.20 24.93
C GLY A 627 6.00 3.64 23.52
N MET A 628 5.90 4.96 23.26
CA MET A 628 5.40 5.49 21.99
C MET A 628 6.55 6.00 21.13
N PRO A 629 6.54 5.73 19.82
CA PRO A 629 7.57 6.23 18.92
C PRO A 629 7.61 7.77 18.89
N TYR A 630 8.84 8.30 18.82
CA TYR A 630 9.12 9.72 18.60
C TYR A 630 10.18 9.81 17.50
N GLU A 631 9.77 10.27 16.32
CA GLU A 631 10.65 10.51 15.18
C GLU A 631 11.02 12.01 15.15
N GLN A 632 12.28 12.32 14.83
CA GLN A 632 12.73 13.70 14.72
C GLN A 632 11.99 14.45 13.59
N ARG A 633 11.79 13.76 12.46
CA ARG A 633 10.96 14.23 11.34
C ARG A 633 9.55 13.68 11.54
N ASN A 634 8.62 14.54 11.94
CA ASN A 634 7.29 14.11 12.36
C ASN A 634 6.18 15.05 11.88
N SER A 635 4.95 14.65 12.19
CA SER A 635 3.73 15.37 11.80
C SER A 635 3.60 16.74 12.45
N LEU A 636 4.17 16.96 13.65
CA LEU A 636 4.20 18.27 14.30
C LEU A 636 4.99 19.28 13.46
N VAL A 637 6.23 18.92 13.09
CA VAL A 637 7.12 19.75 12.28
C VAL A 637 6.43 20.13 10.97
N VAL A 638 5.80 19.16 10.33
CA VAL A 638 5.09 19.38 9.06
C VAL A 638 3.88 20.27 9.25
N GLY A 639 3.08 20.07 10.30
CA GLY A 639 1.96 20.93 10.63
C GLY A 639 2.36 22.41 10.77
N PHE A 640 3.50 22.70 11.42
CA PHE A 640 4.01 24.07 11.54
C PHE A 640 4.42 24.69 10.20
N ILE A 641 5.22 23.98 9.41
CA ILE A 641 5.81 24.53 8.16
C ILE A 641 4.76 24.62 7.06
N MET A 642 3.98 23.56 6.91
CA MET A 642 2.87 23.51 5.98
C MET A 642 1.81 24.53 6.36
N GLY A 643 1.52 24.66 7.66
CA GLY A 643 0.64 25.71 8.16
C GLY A 643 1.17 27.11 7.83
N PHE A 644 2.46 27.37 8.06
CA PHE A 644 3.13 28.62 7.66
C PHE A 644 2.99 28.91 6.16
N ALA A 645 3.14 27.90 5.30
CA ALA A 645 2.97 28.05 3.86
C ALA A 645 1.51 28.38 3.46
N VAL A 646 0.52 27.87 4.20
CA VAL A 646 -0.90 28.04 3.91
C VAL A 646 -1.48 29.36 4.48
N ILE A 647 -0.89 29.90 5.56
CA ILE A 647 -1.34 31.15 6.22
C ILE A 647 -1.57 32.30 5.24
N PRO A 648 -0.61 32.67 4.35
CA PRO A 648 -0.79 33.77 3.41
C PRO A 648 -2.04 33.68 2.55
N VAL A 649 -2.37 32.48 2.06
CA VAL A 649 -3.51 32.25 1.18
C VAL A 649 -4.82 32.45 1.93
N ILE A 650 -4.95 31.87 3.13
CA ILE A 650 -6.13 32.04 3.97
C ILE A 650 -6.27 33.50 4.40
N PHE A 651 -5.16 34.14 4.77
CA PHE A 651 -5.12 35.52 5.23
C PHE A 651 -5.60 36.49 4.15
N THR A 652 -5.00 36.48 2.96
CA THR A 652 -5.28 37.50 1.93
C THR A 652 -6.73 37.45 1.48
N ILE A 653 -7.27 36.24 1.24
CA ILE A 653 -8.66 36.08 0.80
C ILE A 653 -9.64 36.41 1.92
N SER A 654 -9.34 36.04 3.17
CA SER A 654 -10.18 36.43 4.32
C SER A 654 -10.17 37.95 4.52
N GLU A 655 -9.02 38.59 4.39
CA GLU A 655 -8.84 40.04 4.55
C GLU A 655 -9.60 40.83 3.49
N ASP A 656 -9.59 40.35 2.23
CA ASP A 656 -10.40 40.89 1.14
C ASP A 656 -11.89 40.74 1.43
N ALA A 657 -12.33 39.55 1.85
CA ALA A 657 -13.73 39.29 2.18
C ALA A 657 -14.25 40.22 3.30
N LEU A 658 -13.43 40.43 4.33
CA LEU A 658 -13.73 41.33 5.45
C LEU A 658 -13.74 42.80 5.01
N SER A 659 -12.75 43.23 4.21
CA SER A 659 -12.63 44.61 3.75
C SER A 659 -13.73 45.02 2.76
N ASN A 660 -14.32 44.05 2.05
CA ASN A 660 -15.39 44.28 1.08
C ASN A 660 -16.79 44.36 1.70
N VAL A 661 -16.93 44.22 3.03
CA VAL A 661 -18.22 44.43 3.71
C VAL A 661 -18.70 45.87 3.46
N PRO A 662 -19.96 46.08 3.03
CA PRO A 662 -20.47 47.40 2.68
C PRO A 662 -20.23 48.44 3.80
N PRO A 663 -19.58 49.58 3.50
CA PRO A 663 -19.31 50.62 4.50
C PRO A 663 -20.57 51.17 5.17
N SER A 664 -21.72 51.13 4.48
CA SER A 664 -23.02 51.54 5.01
C SER A 664 -23.49 50.68 6.19
N LEU A 665 -23.24 49.36 6.16
CA LEU A 665 -23.58 48.45 7.25
C LEU A 665 -22.69 48.69 8.48
N ILE A 666 -21.41 48.96 8.23
CA ILE A 666 -20.44 49.30 9.28
C ILE A 666 -20.84 50.61 9.95
N ALA A 667 -21.07 51.67 9.16
CA ALA A 667 -21.49 52.98 9.67
C ALA A 667 -22.83 52.93 10.42
N ALA A 668 -23.79 52.14 9.94
CA ALA A 668 -25.07 51.94 10.63
C ALA A 668 -24.89 51.27 12.00
N SER A 669 -24.02 50.25 12.09
CA SER A 669 -23.71 49.60 13.36
C SER A 669 -23.03 50.55 14.35
N GLU A 670 -22.08 51.36 13.88
CA GLU A 670 -21.39 52.34 14.71
C GLU A 670 -22.34 53.46 15.19
N ALA A 671 -23.27 53.90 14.34
CA ALA A 671 -24.30 54.89 14.69
C ALA A 671 -25.27 54.40 15.79
N LEU A 672 -25.48 53.09 15.90
CA LEU A 672 -26.25 52.46 16.99
C LEU A 672 -25.45 52.32 18.30
N GLY A 673 -24.21 52.84 18.35
CA GLY A 673 -23.35 52.78 19.52
C GLY A 673 -22.61 51.46 19.70
N ALA A 674 -22.58 50.58 18.68
CA ALA A 674 -21.84 49.34 18.76
C ALA A 674 -20.32 49.60 18.81
N SER A 675 -19.62 48.92 19.71
CA SER A 675 -18.15 48.90 19.72
C SER A 675 -17.60 48.21 18.46
N ARG A 676 -16.34 48.50 18.09
CA ARG A 676 -15.68 47.85 16.93
C ARG A 676 -15.72 46.31 17.01
N TRP A 677 -15.54 45.73 18.20
CA TRP A 677 -15.64 44.28 18.39
C TRP A 677 -17.06 43.75 18.22
N GLN A 678 -18.07 44.46 18.76
CA GLN A 678 -19.47 44.10 18.53
C GLN A 678 -19.81 44.18 17.05
N MET A 679 -19.47 45.28 16.37
CA MET A 679 -19.66 45.47 14.92
C MET A 679 -19.01 44.34 14.11
N VAL A 680 -17.76 43.97 14.43
CA VAL A 680 -17.08 42.88 13.74
C VAL A 680 -17.80 41.54 13.97
N ARG A 681 -18.20 41.25 15.21
CA ARG A 681 -18.85 39.98 15.57
C ARG A 681 -20.26 39.85 15.02
N THR A 682 -21.05 40.92 15.01
CA THR A 682 -22.49 40.87 14.70
C THR A 682 -22.83 41.24 13.27
N VAL A 683 -21.97 42.02 12.58
CA VAL A 683 -22.23 42.50 11.21
C VAL A 683 -21.18 41.96 10.25
N VAL A 684 -19.90 42.26 10.47
CA VAL A 684 -18.85 41.93 9.50
C VAL A 684 -18.67 40.42 9.35
N LEU A 685 -18.44 39.67 10.44
CA LEU A 685 -18.17 38.24 10.38
C LEU A 685 -19.31 37.46 9.70
N PRO A 686 -20.60 37.71 10.02
CA PRO A 686 -21.71 37.09 9.29
C PRO A 686 -21.70 37.42 7.79
N VAL A 687 -21.51 38.68 7.42
CA VAL A 687 -21.53 39.12 6.01
C VAL A 687 -20.33 38.57 5.22
N ALA A 688 -19.14 38.56 5.83
CA ALA A 688 -17.90 38.06 5.22
C ALA A 688 -17.74 36.53 5.30
N SER A 689 -18.61 35.82 6.04
CA SER A 689 -18.47 34.39 6.34
C SER A 689 -18.30 33.51 5.10
N ALA A 690 -19.02 33.81 4.02
CA ALA A 690 -18.91 33.09 2.75
C ALA A 690 -17.51 33.23 2.11
N GLY A 691 -16.89 34.42 2.22
CA GLY A 691 -15.55 34.69 1.73
C GLY A 691 -14.46 34.08 2.61
N ILE A 692 -14.59 34.18 3.94
CA ILE A 692 -13.68 33.49 4.89
C ILE A 692 -13.72 31.98 4.67
N PHE A 693 -14.91 31.41 4.52
CA PHE A 693 -15.06 29.98 4.25
C PHE A 693 -14.37 29.59 2.93
N SER A 694 -14.47 30.44 1.89
CA SER A 694 -13.77 30.23 0.63
C SER A 694 -12.24 30.27 0.79
N ALA A 695 -11.73 31.19 1.61
CA ALA A 695 -10.30 31.29 1.95
C ALA A 695 -9.78 30.01 2.63
N LEU A 696 -10.51 29.51 3.62
CA LEU A 696 -10.20 28.26 4.33
C LEU A 696 -10.15 27.07 3.37
N MET A 697 -11.04 27.05 2.38
CA MET A 697 -11.16 25.93 1.45
C MET A 697 -10.04 25.92 0.41
N ILE A 698 -9.64 27.09 -0.08
CA ILE A 698 -8.46 27.23 -0.94
C ILE A 698 -7.19 26.86 -0.15
N GLY A 699 -7.12 27.23 1.12
CA GLY A 699 -6.05 26.80 2.03
C GLY A 699 -5.99 25.28 2.23
N LEU A 700 -7.15 24.63 2.45
CA LEU A 700 -7.27 23.18 2.53
C LEU A 700 -6.79 22.52 1.24
N GLY A 701 -7.26 22.98 0.07
CA GLY A 701 -6.87 22.42 -1.23
C GLY A 701 -5.36 22.49 -1.47
N ARG A 702 -4.74 23.63 -1.11
CA ARG A 702 -3.27 23.78 -1.14
C ARG A 702 -2.56 22.81 -0.20
N ALA A 703 -3.09 22.63 1.01
CA ALA A 703 -2.52 21.71 1.99
C ALA A 703 -2.61 20.26 1.49
N VAL A 704 -3.76 19.80 1.02
CA VAL A 704 -3.94 18.44 0.48
C VAL A 704 -2.94 18.11 -0.64
N GLY A 705 -2.64 19.08 -1.51
CA GLY A 705 -1.71 18.93 -2.62
C GLY A 705 -0.23 19.18 -2.26
N GLU A 706 0.08 19.52 -1.01
CA GLU A 706 1.47 19.81 -0.63
C GLU A 706 2.32 18.54 -0.77
N THR A 707 3.43 18.68 -1.49
CA THR A 707 4.25 17.54 -1.92
C THR A 707 5.64 17.64 -1.33
N MET A 708 6.27 18.82 -1.44
CA MET A 708 7.70 18.98 -1.15
C MET A 708 7.98 19.18 0.34
N ILE A 709 7.11 19.93 1.04
CA ILE A 709 7.25 20.06 2.50
C ILE A 709 7.09 18.69 3.16
N VAL A 710 6.10 17.92 2.73
CA VAL A 710 5.82 16.60 3.28
C VAL A 710 6.99 15.65 3.00
N LEU A 711 7.41 15.54 1.74
CA LEU A 711 8.49 14.64 1.33
C LEU A 711 9.78 14.86 2.15
N MET A 712 10.12 16.12 2.42
CA MET A 712 11.35 16.46 3.14
C MET A 712 11.21 16.33 4.67
N ALA A 713 10.08 16.74 5.24
CA ALA A 713 9.98 16.96 6.70
C ALA A 713 9.23 15.86 7.48
N THR A 714 8.55 14.90 6.83
CA THR A 714 7.76 13.84 7.50
C THR A 714 8.47 12.53 7.77
N GLY A 715 9.68 12.33 7.24
CA GLY A 715 10.34 11.01 7.29
C GLY A 715 9.76 9.97 6.30
N ASN A 716 8.66 10.29 5.59
CA ASN A 716 8.09 9.49 4.50
C ASN A 716 7.65 8.06 4.90
N THR A 717 7.19 7.86 6.14
CA THR A 717 6.78 6.56 6.68
C THR A 717 5.26 6.34 6.54
N PRO A 718 4.79 5.29 5.84
CA PRO A 718 3.36 5.06 5.60
C PRO A 718 2.66 4.40 6.82
N ILE A 719 2.61 5.11 7.95
CA ILE A 719 2.04 4.63 9.21
C ILE A 719 0.67 5.27 9.46
N MET A 720 -0.30 4.46 9.91
CA MET A 720 -1.66 4.91 10.25
C MET A 720 -1.84 5.14 11.75
N ASP A 721 -1.11 6.11 12.29
CA ASP A 721 -1.18 6.50 13.70
C ASP A 721 -1.43 8.02 13.83
N TRP A 722 -2.33 8.41 14.74
CA TRP A 722 -2.62 9.81 15.10
C TRP A 722 -1.58 10.43 16.02
N ASN A 723 -0.56 9.69 16.47
CA ASN A 723 0.57 10.27 17.16
C ASN A 723 1.21 11.39 16.31
N ILE A 724 1.26 12.60 16.87
CA ILE A 724 1.80 13.81 16.23
C ILE A 724 3.33 13.76 16.09
N PHE A 725 3.99 12.90 16.87
CA PHE A 725 5.44 12.71 16.87
C PHE A 725 5.91 11.59 15.94
N ASN A 726 5.01 10.96 15.20
CA ASN A 726 5.35 10.04 14.12
C ASN A 726 5.35 10.76 12.77
N GLY A 727 6.13 10.21 11.84
CA GLY A 727 6.06 10.53 10.44
C GLY A 727 4.72 10.16 9.78
N MET A 728 4.65 10.43 8.49
CA MET A 728 3.55 10.07 7.62
C MET A 728 4.01 10.06 6.17
N ARG A 729 3.30 9.33 5.31
CA ARG A 729 3.50 9.38 3.86
C ARG A 729 2.19 9.82 3.21
N THR A 730 2.23 10.84 2.35
CA THR A 730 1.04 11.33 1.65
C THR A 730 0.96 10.75 0.25
N LEU A 731 -0.24 10.77 -0.35
CA LEU A 731 -0.42 10.42 -1.76
C LEU A 731 0.50 11.23 -2.69
N SER A 732 0.57 12.55 -2.47
CA SER A 732 1.39 13.46 -3.28
C SER A 732 2.88 13.13 -3.19
N ALA A 733 3.41 12.94 -1.99
CA ALA A 733 4.80 12.59 -1.77
C ALA A 733 5.12 11.21 -2.36
N ASN A 734 4.23 10.24 -2.18
CA ASN A 734 4.39 8.89 -2.72
C ASN A 734 4.50 8.87 -4.25
N ILE A 735 3.58 9.58 -4.93
CA ILE A 735 3.61 9.71 -6.39
C ILE A 735 4.90 10.39 -6.84
N ALA A 736 5.30 11.48 -6.19
CA ALA A 736 6.52 12.20 -6.57
C ALA A 736 7.79 11.36 -6.40
N THR A 737 7.84 10.47 -5.41
CA THR A 737 9.01 9.61 -5.15
C THR A 737 9.06 8.38 -6.05
N GLU A 738 7.94 7.68 -6.21
CA GLU A 738 7.96 6.32 -6.77
C GLU A 738 7.61 6.31 -8.26
N LEU A 739 6.91 7.33 -8.78
CA LEU A 739 6.52 7.35 -10.20
C LEU A 739 7.72 7.40 -11.17
N PRO A 740 8.80 8.15 -10.88
CA PRO A 740 9.98 8.14 -11.75
C PRO A 740 10.71 6.78 -11.80
N GLU A 741 10.56 5.94 -10.77
CA GLU A 741 11.23 4.64 -10.65
C GLU A 741 10.34 3.47 -11.10
N ALA A 742 9.02 3.69 -11.19
CA ALA A 742 8.06 2.65 -11.56
C ALA A 742 8.19 2.28 -13.05
N ALA A 743 8.37 0.97 -13.32
CA ALA A 743 8.39 0.44 -14.68
C ALA A 743 7.07 0.75 -15.40
N GLN A 744 7.16 1.21 -16.66
CA GLN A 744 6.00 1.58 -17.45
C GLN A 744 5.02 0.39 -17.57
N ASP A 745 3.72 0.68 -17.47
CA ASP A 745 2.62 -0.30 -17.53
C ASP A 745 2.58 -1.37 -16.43
N SER A 746 3.54 -1.38 -15.50
CA SER A 746 3.51 -2.25 -14.31
C SER A 746 2.31 -1.95 -13.41
N THR A 747 1.96 -2.91 -12.55
CA THR A 747 0.91 -2.73 -11.55
C THR A 747 1.21 -1.57 -10.62
N HIS A 748 2.44 -1.46 -10.13
CA HIS A 748 2.88 -0.36 -9.29
C HIS A 748 2.69 1.01 -9.97
N TYR A 749 3.11 1.14 -11.23
CA TYR A 749 2.90 2.35 -12.03
C TYR A 749 1.43 2.77 -12.08
N ARG A 750 0.54 1.83 -12.44
CA ARG A 750 -0.91 2.11 -12.51
C ARG A 750 -1.50 2.45 -11.14
N VAL A 751 -1.05 1.81 -10.06
CA VAL A 751 -1.50 2.13 -8.69
C VAL A 751 -1.09 3.55 -8.28
N LEU A 752 0.06 4.05 -8.72
CA LEU A 752 0.43 5.46 -8.50
C LEU A 752 -0.50 6.43 -9.24
N PHE A 753 -0.91 6.11 -10.47
CA PHE A 753 -1.94 6.87 -11.18
C PHE A 753 -3.30 6.81 -10.49
N LEU A 754 -3.65 5.67 -9.89
CA LEU A 754 -4.84 5.57 -9.04
C LEU A 754 -4.72 6.46 -7.80
N GLY A 755 -3.55 6.55 -7.18
CA GLY A 755 -3.27 7.54 -6.13
C GLY A 755 -3.54 8.97 -6.61
N GLY A 756 -3.15 9.30 -7.84
CA GLY A 756 -3.46 10.58 -8.49
C GLY A 756 -4.96 10.80 -8.71
N LEU A 757 -5.67 9.77 -9.17
CA LEU A 757 -7.12 9.80 -9.33
C LEU A 757 -7.86 10.00 -7.99
N ILE A 758 -7.38 9.37 -6.92
CA ILE A 758 -7.93 9.56 -5.56
C ILE A 758 -7.68 10.99 -5.08
N LEU A 759 -6.46 11.53 -5.26
CA LEU A 759 -6.15 12.91 -4.90
C LEU A 759 -7.02 13.90 -5.68
N PHE A 760 -7.19 13.69 -6.99
CA PHE A 760 -8.08 14.47 -7.83
C PHE A 760 -9.54 14.38 -7.34
N SER A 761 -10.02 13.17 -7.07
CA SER A 761 -11.39 12.95 -6.59
C SER A 761 -11.63 13.61 -5.22
N MET A 762 -10.67 13.49 -4.31
CA MET A 762 -10.73 14.09 -2.98
C MET A 762 -10.78 15.62 -3.07
N THR A 763 -9.88 16.23 -3.86
CA THR A 763 -9.88 17.68 -4.07
C THR A 763 -11.16 18.15 -4.78
N PHE A 764 -11.64 17.41 -5.77
CA PHE A 764 -12.90 17.71 -6.46
C PHE A 764 -14.11 17.67 -5.52
N ILE A 765 -14.23 16.62 -4.69
CA ILE A 765 -15.31 16.49 -3.70
C ILE A 765 -15.25 17.63 -2.68
N LEU A 766 -14.08 17.90 -2.11
CA LEU A 766 -13.91 18.96 -1.12
C LEU A 766 -14.25 20.35 -1.71
N ASN A 767 -13.77 20.64 -2.92
CA ASN A 767 -14.07 21.91 -3.59
C ASN A 767 -15.56 22.02 -3.96
N THR A 768 -16.20 20.92 -4.36
CA THR A 768 -17.63 20.90 -4.66
C THR A 768 -18.47 21.14 -3.40
N LEU A 769 -18.16 20.45 -2.31
CA LEU A 769 -18.79 20.67 -1.01
C LEU A 769 -18.59 22.11 -0.54
N ALA A 770 -17.39 22.66 -0.74
CA ALA A 770 -17.08 24.05 -0.41
C ALA A 770 -17.99 25.03 -1.15
N GLU A 771 -18.16 24.84 -2.46
CA GLU A 771 -19.01 25.69 -3.27
C GLU A 771 -20.49 25.61 -2.84
N ILE A 772 -20.97 24.41 -2.54
CA ILE A 772 -22.35 24.20 -2.04
C ILE A 772 -22.57 24.97 -0.73
N VAL A 773 -21.63 24.89 0.21
CA VAL A 773 -21.72 25.61 1.49
C VAL A 773 -21.64 27.13 1.27
N ARG A 774 -20.73 27.59 0.40
CA ARG A 774 -20.59 29.01 0.04
C ARG A 774 -21.89 29.60 -0.50
N GLN A 775 -22.56 28.89 -1.42
CA GLN A 775 -23.84 29.32 -1.98
C GLN A 775 -24.96 29.38 -0.92
N ARG A 776 -25.00 28.42 0.01
CA ARG A 776 -25.96 28.44 1.12
C ARG A 776 -25.72 29.63 2.05
N LEU A 777 -24.47 29.94 2.38
CA LEU A 777 -24.12 31.09 3.22
C LEU A 777 -24.50 32.41 2.55
N ARG A 778 -24.20 32.58 1.25
CA ARG A 778 -24.57 33.80 0.50
C ARG A 778 -26.08 34.01 0.46
N LYS A 779 -26.86 32.95 0.22
CA LYS A 779 -28.34 33.00 0.26
C LYS A 779 -28.86 33.37 1.64
N ARG A 780 -28.29 32.82 2.71
CA ARG A 780 -28.75 33.07 4.10
C ARG A 780 -28.57 34.52 4.52
N PHE A 781 -27.52 35.19 4.06
CA PHE A 781 -27.18 36.55 4.48
C PHE A 781 -27.64 37.65 3.50
N ASN A 782 -28.38 37.31 2.44
CA ASN A 782 -28.89 38.27 1.43
C ASN A 782 -27.83 39.29 0.95
N VAL A 783 -26.57 38.85 0.85
CA VAL A 783 -25.49 39.66 0.27
C VAL A 783 -25.67 39.58 -1.24
N ILE A 784 -26.38 40.57 -1.79
CA ILE A 784 -26.65 40.77 -3.22
C ILE A 784 -25.33 40.76 -3.98
#